data_AF-A0A7W1K6W6-F1
#
_entry.id   AF-A0A7W1K6W6-F1
#
_cell.length_a   1.000
_cell.length_b   1.000
_cell.length_c   1.000
_cell.angle_alpha   90.00
_cell.angle_beta   90.00
_cell.angle_gamma   90.00
#
_symmetry.space_group_name_H-M   'P 1'
#
loop_
_entity.id
_entity.type
_entity.pdbx_description
1 polymer ?
#
loop_
_entity_poly.entity_id
_entity_poly.type
_entity_poly.pdbx_seq_one_letter_code
_entity_poly.pdbx_strand_id
1 'polypeptide(L)'
;MNAFVVRLPIAGFVGARRVVCVLGATLVAALAFGAAAAPDAHAQLSLSAGVSVNLGLNLGGIGDLTPTSADSLDDALSNSPTSLLQAALCPVTSAVAGATEPIPGVGTLTNRLSAVACAVNILGYAYRTTYVPTGGQKIVRYSRAVAAVPTPLDVNGDGLADFTGTLRPSLTLNGIGLSISRLAFPSSAKVSIEAVMIDPLSPKTYLGVGENGIAAGTASNWTATVSVYGVSSTTTDVGVNVATSGAPTKLSTLGEVFSGPSADAPTNIDRGDVSFSPVPASLDTRISLAQSRQQAIVTSTVPTKVVADVDLIRLESEKNIDATVDRLPTSVNILHTTEGGDETVTYTANSTIGRLSAAYHDRAGSSIRTAAQLDATNVPAKITFQQIDGRTTVDAPGGSFGSVEARFAKNREVPASGAGSGPYAAFHRFSTSELTAGLRLTNLKSVSIDPSGPYAGRLVFAAPLGSLPLSAQDDISQITLTGTLSNLPLDTAVTADVDNGVVTFDGHGQGIDKIELHARKANGPFFARASRLDATIEGIPAQETINFEQSDGAVTVAATNPIGKITLLASDGTDAPAVDGSYAWYEDTASRYRAFVRISGLKGLSFDADPVAGAIDTSPAQLLKLHGETGGITFDSTIDKLPPHVGFTITPGAGGRQVIDYNTNGTEIDKITADATGLPLPNGANKLHAEIDDLPSHMTLTLPASGGTIAFDPHGDHIGRVLAQAYGDDGPANAADGHQLLHYDESKAQITVDVHNVGALSATQSASPLNLSYDISSAPLDFGVALSDGTYFNGTVSNPQPATIFVDPSDGATAVLYQVQASGPNFRGNGQIDQIDLYTNAAGGYLEASLSNVPARVYACVQSETGTRCKPTWVPLTTVADGDTYSVPHPSFAFQLLPTDLNNQVPENRLTLNGILCPGQEDPALCKDPSKKNERIVIDDLMFNTVEAAVGHRDEGCDVACGRVWAGFNTEDDPINGRVRYIEQGEDDTLVDFRAPNPDSFLAANRKFYFLHYDIVAFDMFDDSSSGGITCGSPRPNLEIEVPGFNPDLLTGNNIPGDGVCG
;
A
#
# COMPACT_ATOMS: atom_id res chain seq x y z
N MET A 1 -9.95 -1.82 4.08
CA MET A 1 -8.61 -1.38 4.54
C MET A 1 -8.60 -0.10 5.38
N ASN A 2 -9.76 0.44 5.83
CA ASN A 2 -9.87 1.63 6.71
C ASN A 2 -9.30 1.46 8.15
N ALA A 3 -8.56 0.39 8.44
CA ALA A 3 -7.98 0.09 9.75
C ALA A 3 -6.50 0.52 9.90
N PHE A 4 -5.86 1.00 8.82
CA PHE A 4 -4.43 1.31 8.83
C PHE A 4 -4.09 2.79 9.05
N VAL A 5 -5.07 3.70 8.93
CA VAL A 5 -4.93 5.07 9.46
C VAL A 5 -5.29 5.02 10.94
N VAL A 6 -4.39 4.46 11.75
CA VAL A 6 -4.42 4.71 13.19
C VAL A 6 -4.17 6.20 13.34
N ARG A 7 -5.23 6.99 13.54
CA ARG A 7 -5.14 8.34 14.11
C ARG A 7 -4.47 8.19 15.47
N LEU A 8 -3.14 8.17 15.45
CA LEU A 8 -2.29 8.06 16.62
C LEU A 8 -2.62 9.28 17.51
N PRO A 9 -2.95 9.08 18.79
CA PRO A 9 -3.07 10.19 19.71
C PRO A 9 -1.65 10.68 20.07
N ILE A 10 -0.95 11.30 19.11
CA ILE A 10 0.31 12.05 19.31
C ILE A 10 0.05 13.32 20.12
N ALA A 11 -1.22 13.62 20.45
CA ALA A 11 -1.58 14.51 21.55
C ALA A 11 -0.85 14.19 22.89
N GLY A 12 -0.29 12.98 23.05
CA GLY A 12 0.65 12.65 24.14
C GLY A 12 2.03 13.34 24.05
N PHE A 13 2.54 13.59 22.84
CA PHE A 13 3.77 14.37 22.58
C PHE A 13 3.54 15.89 22.58
N VAL A 14 2.30 16.35 22.42
CA VAL A 14 1.89 17.77 22.57
C VAL A 14 2.01 18.26 24.03
N GLY A 15 2.40 17.38 24.96
CA GLY A 15 2.99 17.74 26.26
C GLY A 15 4.40 18.35 26.17
N ALA A 16 4.86 18.81 24.99
CA ALA A 16 6.18 19.39 24.78
C ALA A 16 6.51 20.55 25.73
N ARG A 17 5.53 21.39 26.13
CA ARG A 17 5.74 22.37 27.22
C ARG A 17 6.19 21.72 28.53
N ARG A 18 5.65 20.54 28.87
CA ARG A 18 6.02 19.80 30.09
C ARG A 18 7.32 19.02 29.96
N VAL A 19 7.70 18.53 28.77
CA VAL A 19 8.98 17.81 28.55
C VAL A 19 10.16 18.78 28.38
N VAL A 20 9.94 19.96 27.80
CA VAL A 20 10.89 21.09 27.89
C VAL A 20 11.01 21.55 29.34
N CYS A 21 9.91 21.54 30.11
CA CYS A 21 10.02 21.65 31.56
C CYS A 21 10.72 20.44 32.19
N VAL A 22 10.77 19.23 31.66
CA VAL A 22 11.56 18.12 32.24
C VAL A 22 13.04 18.30 31.93
N LEU A 23 13.46 18.58 30.70
CA LEU A 23 14.87 18.87 30.38
C LEU A 23 15.37 20.14 31.09
N GLY A 24 14.53 21.18 31.09
CA GLY A 24 14.70 22.40 31.87
C GLY A 24 14.72 22.11 33.37
N ALA A 25 13.77 21.34 33.91
CA ALA A 25 13.68 20.97 35.34
C ALA A 25 14.64 19.87 35.77
N THR A 26 15.28 19.12 34.88
CA THR A 26 16.35 18.18 35.22
C THR A 26 17.65 18.95 35.38
N LEU A 27 17.90 19.90 34.48
CA LEU A 27 18.99 20.86 34.60
C LEU A 27 18.74 21.86 35.73
N VAL A 28 17.48 22.22 36.00
CA VAL A 28 17.03 23.08 37.11
C VAL A 28 16.83 22.30 38.42
N ALA A 29 16.68 20.97 38.39
CA ALA A 29 16.72 20.12 39.60
C ALA A 29 18.14 20.09 40.17
N ALA A 30 19.17 20.11 39.30
CA ALA A 30 20.54 20.41 39.72
C ALA A 30 20.72 21.86 40.24
N LEU A 31 19.72 22.74 40.05
CA LEU A 31 19.67 24.14 40.48
C LEU A 31 18.57 24.44 41.52
N ALA A 32 17.97 23.43 42.16
CA ALA A 32 16.77 23.55 42.98
C ALA A 32 16.92 24.40 44.27
N PHE A 33 17.98 25.20 44.40
CA PHE A 33 18.23 26.08 45.53
C PHE A 33 17.81 27.55 45.34
N GLY A 34 17.16 27.94 44.23
CA GLY A 34 16.73 29.34 44.06
C GLY A 34 15.36 29.60 43.42
N ALA A 35 14.50 28.60 43.24
CA ALA A 35 13.21 28.77 42.54
C ALA A 35 11.97 28.54 43.43
N ALA A 36 12.10 28.68 44.74
CA ALA A 36 10.99 28.60 45.69
C ALA A 36 10.38 30.00 45.99
N ALA A 37 10.36 30.88 44.97
CA ALA A 37 9.64 32.15 44.99
C ALA A 37 8.56 32.09 43.90
N ALA A 38 7.30 32.06 44.34
CA ALA A 38 6.13 32.01 43.47
C ALA A 38 6.11 33.19 42.46
N PRO A 39 5.78 32.97 41.17
CA PRO A 39 5.54 34.06 40.22
C PRO A 39 4.22 34.83 40.46
N ASP A 40 3.28 34.28 41.24
CA ASP A 40 1.93 34.84 41.38
C ASP A 40 1.70 35.52 42.75
N ALA A 41 2.42 36.60 43.02
CA ALA A 41 2.03 37.61 44.02
C ALA A 41 2.75 38.94 43.76
N HIS A 42 2.19 39.80 42.89
CA HIS A 42 2.72 41.14 42.69
C HIS A 42 2.31 42.08 43.84
N ALA A 43 3.19 42.25 44.83
CA ALA A 43 3.24 43.42 45.69
C ALA A 43 4.70 43.88 45.84
N GLN A 44 5.03 45.08 45.32
CA GLN A 44 6.41 45.59 45.27
C GLN A 44 6.78 46.40 46.52
N LEU A 45 7.98 46.13 47.05
CA LEU A 45 8.71 47.02 47.97
C LEU A 45 10.11 47.26 47.39
N SER A 46 10.41 48.49 46.98
CA SER A 46 11.76 48.91 46.57
C SER A 46 12.38 49.85 47.61
N LEU A 47 13.58 49.51 48.11
CA LEU A 47 14.36 50.31 49.05
C LEU A 47 15.58 50.90 48.33
N SER A 48 15.66 52.23 48.27
CA SER A 48 16.88 52.95 47.88
C SER A 48 17.08 54.18 48.78
N ALA A 49 17.79 53.99 49.89
CA ALA A 49 18.60 55.02 50.57
C ALA A 49 19.23 54.40 51.83
N GLY A 50 20.56 54.49 51.97
CA GLY A 50 21.29 54.05 53.15
C GLY A 50 20.98 54.92 54.36
N VAL A 51 20.25 54.37 55.33
CA VAL A 51 20.13 54.90 56.68
C VAL A 51 20.45 53.76 57.64
N SER A 52 21.52 53.87 58.42
CA SER A 52 21.82 52.96 59.52
C SER A 52 21.04 53.40 60.76
N VAL A 53 19.95 52.70 61.07
CA VAL A 53 19.21 52.90 62.33
C VAL A 53 19.78 51.95 63.37
N ASN A 54 20.43 52.49 64.40
CA ASN A 54 20.93 51.72 65.53
C ASN A 54 19.81 51.61 66.58
N LEU A 55 18.99 50.56 66.49
CA LEU A 55 17.94 50.28 67.48
C LEU A 55 18.58 49.64 68.71
N GLY A 56 18.86 50.45 69.73
CA GLY A 56 19.21 49.97 71.07
C GLY A 56 17.99 49.33 71.75
N LEU A 57 17.67 48.08 71.38
CA LEU A 57 16.66 47.28 72.07
C LEU A 57 17.24 46.77 73.41
N ASN A 58 16.74 47.31 74.51
CA ASN A 58 17.04 46.79 75.85
C ASN A 58 16.11 45.58 76.13
N LEU A 59 16.62 44.36 75.91
CA LEU A 59 15.88 43.09 76.01
C LEU A 59 15.72 42.56 77.45
N GLY A 60 15.87 43.41 78.47
CA GLY A 60 15.92 43.00 79.89
C GLY A 60 14.65 42.38 80.49
N GLY A 61 13.61 42.09 79.70
CA GLY A 61 12.36 41.48 80.15
C GLY A 61 11.93 40.22 79.39
N ILE A 62 12.74 39.70 78.46
CA ILE A 62 12.41 38.47 77.75
C ILE A 62 12.91 37.30 78.59
N GLY A 63 11.98 36.47 79.07
CA GLY A 63 12.28 35.24 79.82
C GLY A 63 13.22 34.32 79.04
N ASP A 64 13.86 33.39 79.78
CA ASP A 64 14.87 32.44 79.34
C ASP A 64 14.83 32.11 77.83
N LEU A 65 15.79 32.66 77.07
CA LEU A 65 15.94 32.44 75.63
C LEU A 65 16.61 31.10 75.31
N THR A 66 16.67 30.18 76.26
CA THR A 66 17.19 28.84 76.02
C THR A 66 16.30 28.14 74.99
N PRO A 67 16.88 27.70 73.85
CA PRO A 67 16.12 26.97 72.85
C PRO A 67 15.60 25.68 73.47
N THR A 68 14.30 25.45 73.32
CA THR A 68 13.59 24.28 73.84
C THR A 68 13.13 23.40 72.68
N SER A 69 13.03 22.09 72.94
CA SER A 69 12.39 21.15 72.03
C SER A 69 10.91 21.48 71.90
N ALA A 70 10.37 21.36 70.69
CA ALA A 70 8.95 21.49 70.40
C ALA A 70 8.37 20.13 69.99
N ASP A 71 7.10 19.90 70.30
CA ASP A 71 6.39 18.66 69.97
C ASP A 71 6.02 18.57 68.48
N SER A 72 5.95 19.72 67.80
CA SER A 72 5.63 19.82 66.37
C SER A 72 6.31 21.04 65.73
N LEU A 73 6.32 21.10 64.38
CA LEU A 73 6.88 22.23 63.66
C LEU A 73 6.02 23.48 63.83
N ASP A 74 4.69 23.33 63.82
CA ASP A 74 3.76 24.42 64.05
C ASP A 74 3.90 24.99 65.47
N ASP A 75 4.10 24.14 66.49
CA ASP A 75 4.43 24.56 67.85
C ASP A 75 5.78 25.32 67.92
N ALA A 76 6.81 24.82 67.23
CA ALA A 76 8.12 25.45 67.20
C ALA A 76 8.06 26.88 66.59
N LEU A 77 7.24 27.06 65.56
CA LEU A 77 7.10 28.33 64.85
C LEU A 77 6.16 29.30 65.58
N SER A 78 5.00 28.83 66.05
CA SER A 78 3.99 29.65 66.73
C SER A 78 4.46 30.17 68.09
N ASN A 79 5.29 29.40 68.80
CA ASN A 79 5.87 29.78 70.09
C ASN A 79 7.32 30.29 69.97
N SER A 80 7.74 30.71 68.78
CA SER A 80 9.05 31.34 68.60
C SER A 80 9.11 32.66 69.38
N PRO A 81 10.27 33.05 69.97
CA PRO A 81 10.42 34.31 70.72
C PRO A 81 10.06 35.55 69.90
N THR A 82 10.07 35.44 68.58
CA THR A 82 9.77 36.51 67.64
C THR A 82 8.27 36.72 67.45
N SER A 83 7.43 35.70 67.64
CA SER A 83 5.97 35.87 67.71
C SER A 83 5.57 36.81 68.86
N LEU A 84 6.25 36.70 70.01
CA LEU A 84 6.10 37.58 71.17
C LEU A 84 6.58 39.01 70.87
N LEU A 85 7.72 39.15 70.21
CA LEU A 85 8.22 40.46 69.75
C LEU A 85 7.28 41.09 68.71
N GLN A 86 6.67 40.31 67.82
CA GLN A 86 5.74 40.80 66.82
C GLN A 86 4.43 41.28 67.46
N ALA A 87 3.87 40.49 68.39
CA ALA A 87 2.70 40.88 69.17
C ALA A 87 2.92 42.18 69.96
N ALA A 88 4.16 42.44 70.38
CA ALA A 88 4.53 43.67 71.08
C ALA A 88 4.84 44.86 70.14
N LEU A 89 5.53 44.64 69.02
CA LEU A 89 6.04 45.71 68.14
C LEU A 89 5.04 46.13 67.05
N CYS A 90 4.27 45.22 66.48
CA CYS A 90 3.35 45.55 65.38
C CYS A 90 2.22 46.52 65.76
N PRO A 91 1.57 46.42 66.93
CA PRO A 91 0.56 47.40 67.34
C PRO A 91 1.14 48.82 67.49
N VAL A 92 2.40 48.93 67.92
CA VAL A 92 3.08 50.21 68.13
C VAL A 92 3.46 50.85 66.79
N THR A 93 4.00 50.08 65.85
CA THR A 93 4.42 50.61 64.53
C THR A 93 3.24 50.89 63.61
N SER A 94 2.16 50.12 63.68
CA SER A 94 0.90 50.41 62.99
C SER A 94 0.20 51.66 63.54
N ALA A 95 0.24 51.89 64.86
CA ALA A 95 -0.25 53.13 65.46
C ALA A 95 0.56 54.37 65.02
N VAL A 96 1.90 54.24 64.90
CA VAL A 96 2.76 55.32 64.40
C VAL A 96 2.57 55.57 62.90
N ALA A 97 2.35 54.52 62.10
CA ALA A 97 2.03 54.63 60.68
C ALA A 97 0.70 55.37 60.47
N GLY A 98 -0.37 54.98 61.18
CA GLY A 98 -1.67 55.66 61.11
C GLY A 98 -1.65 57.11 61.60
N ALA A 99 -0.74 57.46 62.52
CA ALA A 99 -0.57 58.84 62.97
C ALA A 99 0.24 59.74 62.01
N THR A 100 1.03 59.16 61.11
CA THR A 100 1.95 59.89 60.21
C THR A 100 1.50 59.92 58.74
N GLU A 101 0.46 59.16 58.40
CA GLU A 101 -0.19 59.09 57.08
C GLU A 101 -0.57 60.45 56.45
N PRO A 102 -0.98 61.51 57.21
CA PRO A 102 -1.32 62.80 56.62
C PRO A 102 -0.13 63.62 56.10
N ILE A 103 1.12 63.22 56.38
CA ILE A 103 2.33 64.00 56.06
C ILE A 103 2.99 63.47 54.78
N PRO A 104 2.93 64.22 53.64
CA PRO A 104 3.52 63.78 52.37
C PRO A 104 5.03 63.54 52.51
N GLY A 105 5.50 62.36 52.10
CA GLY A 105 6.91 61.94 52.16
C GLY A 105 7.31 61.16 53.43
N VAL A 106 6.67 61.42 54.57
CA VAL A 106 6.90 60.67 55.82
C VAL A 106 6.07 59.39 55.84
N GLY A 107 4.82 59.44 55.38
CA GLY A 107 3.94 58.27 55.30
C GLY A 107 4.53 57.10 54.49
N THR A 108 5.26 57.37 53.41
CA THR A 108 5.96 56.33 52.63
C THR A 108 7.14 55.71 53.39
N LEU A 109 7.81 56.46 54.26
CA LEU A 109 8.93 55.94 55.05
C LEU A 109 8.43 55.16 56.27
N THR A 110 7.38 55.65 56.95
CA THR A 110 6.77 54.97 58.11
C THR A 110 5.93 53.76 57.71
N ASN A 111 5.25 53.76 56.56
CA ASN A 111 4.59 52.55 56.02
C ASN A 111 5.60 51.48 55.60
N ARG A 112 6.79 51.88 55.17
CA ARG A 112 7.89 50.95 54.89
C ARG A 112 8.56 50.44 56.16
N LEU A 113 8.71 51.29 57.19
CA LEU A 113 9.23 50.88 58.49
C LEU A 113 8.25 49.98 59.24
N SER A 114 6.93 50.21 59.14
CA SER A 114 5.92 49.32 59.72
C SER A 114 5.88 47.99 58.95
N ALA A 115 6.02 48.01 57.62
CA ALA A 115 6.19 46.80 56.83
C ALA A 115 7.46 46.03 57.21
N VAL A 116 8.60 46.70 57.41
CA VAL A 116 9.86 46.06 57.85
C VAL A 116 9.78 45.55 59.30
N ALA A 117 9.19 46.33 60.21
CA ALA A 117 9.02 45.98 61.61
C ALA A 117 7.95 44.90 61.85
N CYS A 118 6.99 44.75 60.94
CA CYS A 118 6.03 43.64 60.94
C CYS A 118 6.48 42.45 60.09
N ALA A 119 7.40 42.65 59.14
CA ALA A 119 8.14 41.60 58.44
C ALA A 119 9.26 40.96 59.30
N VAL A 120 9.38 41.36 60.56
CA VAL A 120 10.23 40.72 61.60
C VAL A 120 9.88 39.23 61.80
N ASN A 121 8.79 38.74 61.21
CA ASN A 121 8.50 37.31 61.07
C ASN A 121 9.66 36.47 60.51
N ILE A 122 10.56 37.05 59.70
CA ILE A 122 11.77 36.35 59.21
C ILE A 122 12.69 35.91 60.37
N LEU A 123 12.62 36.57 61.54
CA LEU A 123 13.46 36.19 62.67
C LEU A 123 13.00 34.89 63.36
N GLY A 124 11.73 34.48 63.15
CA GLY A 124 11.18 33.24 63.70
C GLY A 124 11.40 32.07 62.76
N TYR A 125 12.29 31.15 63.15
CA TYR A 125 12.53 29.91 62.44
C TYR A 125 12.74 28.77 63.43
N ALA A 126 12.60 27.54 62.93
CA ALA A 126 12.81 26.33 63.70
C ALA A 126 13.78 25.41 62.95
N TYR A 127 14.51 24.56 63.67
CA TYR A 127 15.22 23.45 63.06
C TYR A 127 14.37 22.20 63.09
N ARG A 128 14.22 21.55 61.93
CA ARG A 128 13.72 20.19 61.78
C ARG A 128 14.93 19.27 61.64
N THR A 129 15.11 18.34 62.56
CA THR A 129 16.18 17.33 62.48
C THR A 129 15.58 15.96 62.31
N THR A 130 16.20 15.15 61.46
CA THR A 130 15.83 13.76 61.22
C THR A 130 17.06 12.90 61.44
N TYR A 131 17.04 12.01 62.43
CA TYR A 131 18.10 11.06 62.71
C TYR A 131 17.63 9.63 62.44
N VAL A 132 18.48 8.83 61.78
CA VAL A 132 18.24 7.41 61.53
C VAL A 132 19.31 6.58 62.27
N PRO A 133 19.00 6.07 63.48
CA PRO A 133 19.90 5.19 64.22
C PRO A 133 20.18 3.91 63.44
N THR A 134 21.34 3.28 63.68
CA THR A 134 21.68 2.00 63.07
C THR A 134 20.66 0.92 63.46
N GLY A 135 19.82 0.51 62.51
CA GLY A 135 18.74 -0.47 62.75
C GLY A 135 17.52 0.07 63.52
N GLY A 136 17.47 1.38 63.78
CA GLY A 136 16.38 2.03 64.53
C GLY A 136 15.32 2.68 63.63
N GLN A 137 14.22 3.13 64.26
CA GLN A 137 13.23 3.98 63.61
C GLN A 137 13.75 5.41 63.43
N LYS A 138 13.21 6.11 62.43
CA LYS A 138 13.50 7.52 62.18
C LYS A 138 13.02 8.37 63.37
N ILE A 139 13.92 9.17 63.93
CA ILE A 139 13.64 10.13 65.01
C ILE A 139 13.57 11.52 64.37
N VAL A 140 12.44 12.22 64.53
CA VAL A 140 12.26 13.61 64.06
C VAL A 140 12.14 14.52 65.27
N ARG A 141 12.86 15.64 65.29
CA ARG A 141 12.81 16.63 66.36
C ARG A 141 12.71 18.04 65.80
N TYR A 142 12.06 18.91 66.58
CA TYR A 142 11.91 20.32 66.27
C TYR A 142 12.57 21.15 67.38
N SER A 143 13.42 22.09 66.99
CA SER A 143 14.11 23.00 67.93
C SER A 143 13.76 24.43 67.60
N ARG A 144 13.28 25.19 68.58
CA ARG A 144 13.02 26.62 68.43
C ARG A 144 14.34 27.36 68.29
N ALA A 145 14.45 28.29 67.34
CA ALA A 145 15.68 29.00 67.08
C ALA A 145 15.46 30.52 66.99
N VAL A 146 16.52 31.27 67.25
CA VAL A 146 16.53 32.73 67.16
C VAL A 146 17.62 33.15 66.18
N ALA A 147 17.32 34.13 65.33
CA ALA A 147 18.25 34.59 64.31
C ALA A 147 19.51 35.17 64.96
N ALA A 148 20.67 34.89 64.38
CA ALA A 148 22.02 35.20 64.87
C ALA A 148 22.43 34.51 66.18
N VAL A 149 21.59 33.66 66.78
CA VAL A 149 21.92 32.89 67.99
C VAL A 149 22.23 31.43 67.61
N PRO A 150 23.45 30.92 67.91
CA PRO A 150 23.74 29.50 67.75
C PRO A 150 22.78 28.65 68.58
N THR A 151 22.04 27.78 67.91
CA THR A 151 21.05 26.89 68.50
C THR A 151 21.65 25.49 68.63
N PRO A 152 21.89 24.97 69.85
CA PRO A 152 22.27 23.58 70.04
C PRO A 152 21.15 22.65 69.58
N LEU A 153 21.50 21.61 68.83
CA LEU A 153 20.57 20.63 68.27
C LEU A 153 20.92 19.24 68.83
N ASP A 154 20.04 18.71 69.67
CA ASP A 154 20.07 17.32 70.12
C ASP A 154 19.24 16.48 69.14
N VAL A 155 19.91 15.73 68.25
CA VAL A 155 19.25 14.96 67.20
C VAL A 155 18.96 13.53 67.65
N ASN A 156 19.72 13.03 68.61
CA ASN A 156 19.65 11.64 69.07
C ASN A 156 18.73 11.47 70.31
N GLY A 157 18.54 12.53 71.09
CA GLY A 157 17.68 12.59 72.26
C GLY A 157 18.33 12.31 73.61
N ASP A 158 19.65 12.28 73.70
CA ASP A 158 20.40 12.02 74.94
C ASP A 158 20.55 13.27 75.84
N GLY A 159 20.03 14.42 75.39
CA GLY A 159 20.12 15.69 76.12
C GLY A 159 21.43 16.44 75.93
N LEU A 160 22.34 15.97 75.07
CA LEU A 160 23.55 16.68 74.66
C LEU A 160 23.40 17.22 73.25
N ALA A 161 24.04 18.36 72.98
CA ALA A 161 24.02 18.95 71.64
C ALA A 161 24.95 18.17 70.70
N ASP A 162 24.38 17.65 69.62
CA ASP A 162 25.10 16.94 68.56
C ASP A 162 25.62 17.90 67.48
N PHE A 163 24.84 18.96 67.21
CA PHE A 163 25.13 20.00 66.23
C PHE A 163 24.83 21.38 66.80
N THR A 164 25.34 22.42 66.13
CA THR A 164 24.90 23.80 66.31
C THR A 164 24.46 24.38 64.99
N GLY A 165 23.22 24.85 64.91
CA GLY A 165 22.70 25.59 63.77
C GLY A 165 22.67 27.08 64.05
N THR A 166 23.10 27.93 63.12
CA THR A 166 22.96 29.39 63.22
C THR A 166 22.43 29.95 61.91
N LEU A 167 21.28 30.60 61.93
CA LEU A 167 20.81 31.45 60.82
C LEU A 167 21.23 32.89 61.09
N ARG A 168 22.14 33.42 60.30
CA ARG A 168 22.67 34.78 60.37
C ARG A 168 21.97 35.66 59.34
N PRO A 169 21.01 36.51 59.75
CA PRO A 169 20.51 37.55 58.86
C PRO A 169 21.65 38.53 58.60
N SER A 170 21.97 38.80 57.34
CA SER A 170 22.90 39.87 57.02
C SER A 170 22.18 41.21 57.22
N LEU A 171 22.75 42.09 58.05
CA LEU A 171 22.28 43.47 58.22
C LEU A 171 22.58 44.34 56.99
N THR A 172 23.49 43.88 56.13
CA THR A 172 23.64 44.41 54.77
C THR A 172 22.68 43.64 53.87
N LEU A 173 22.08 44.28 52.85
CA LEU A 173 21.15 43.66 51.88
C LEU A 173 21.65 42.35 51.19
N ASN A 174 22.85 41.89 51.52
CA ASN A 174 23.58 40.75 51.00
C ASN A 174 23.09 39.36 51.50
N GLY A 175 21.89 39.24 52.08
CA GLY A 175 21.15 37.97 52.24
C GLY A 175 21.15 37.25 53.60
N ILE A 176 20.83 35.95 53.62
CA ILE A 176 20.68 35.10 54.82
C ILE A 176 21.73 33.99 54.79
N GLY A 177 22.57 33.89 55.81
CA GLY A 177 23.55 32.82 55.96
C GLY A 177 23.07 31.74 56.92
N LEU A 178 22.97 30.49 56.50
CA LEU A 178 22.74 29.33 57.36
C LEU A 178 24.06 28.59 57.57
N SER A 179 24.43 28.35 58.83
CA SER A 179 25.62 27.57 59.18
C SER A 179 25.23 26.43 60.12
N ILE A 180 25.66 25.22 59.79
CA ILE A 180 25.47 24.01 60.56
C ILE A 180 26.87 23.45 60.86
N SER A 181 27.20 23.35 62.14
CA SER A 181 28.48 22.80 62.60
C SER A 181 28.23 21.57 63.44
N ARG A 182 28.91 20.47 63.11
CA ARG A 182 28.88 19.24 63.90
C ARG A 182 29.79 19.39 65.12
N LEU A 183 29.29 18.99 66.28
CA LEU A 183 30.05 18.98 67.53
C LEU A 183 30.74 17.62 67.73
N ALA A 184 30.32 16.83 68.71
CA ALA A 184 30.90 15.53 69.05
C ALA A 184 30.18 14.33 68.39
N PHE A 185 29.35 14.58 67.38
CA PHE A 185 28.57 13.52 66.73
C PHE A 185 29.39 12.76 65.67
N PRO A 186 29.20 11.44 65.50
CA PRO A 186 29.94 10.67 64.50
C PRO A 186 29.68 11.16 63.08
N SER A 187 30.74 11.26 62.26
CA SER A 187 30.59 11.77 60.89
C SER A 187 29.78 10.88 59.97
N SER A 188 29.73 9.58 60.26
CA SER A 188 28.94 8.58 59.55
C SER A 188 27.48 8.53 59.99
N ALA A 189 27.07 9.34 60.97
CA ALA A 189 25.71 9.32 61.47
C ALA A 189 24.73 9.87 60.43
N LYS A 190 23.62 9.15 60.23
CA LYS A 190 22.61 9.44 59.21
C LYS A 190 21.64 10.50 59.72
N VAL A 191 21.98 11.77 59.52
CA VAL A 191 21.22 12.92 60.01
C VAL A 191 20.86 13.85 58.85
N SER A 192 19.64 14.38 58.83
CA SER A 192 19.26 15.56 58.05
C SER A 192 18.90 16.70 59.01
N ILE A 193 19.38 17.90 58.70
CA ILE A 193 19.20 19.11 59.52
C ILE A 193 18.73 20.22 58.61
N GLU A 194 17.60 20.81 58.93
CA GLU A 194 16.92 21.79 58.09
C GLU A 194 16.41 22.96 58.93
N ALA A 195 16.69 24.17 58.49
CA ALA A 195 16.09 25.38 59.03
C ALA A 195 14.80 25.69 58.27
N VAL A 196 13.68 25.74 58.97
CA VAL A 196 12.36 26.05 58.43
C VAL A 196 11.92 27.43 58.92
N MET A 197 11.55 28.31 58.00
CA MET A 197 11.09 29.67 58.27
C MET A 197 9.72 29.94 57.65
N ILE A 198 8.98 30.89 58.21
CA ILE A 198 7.69 31.34 57.66
C ILE A 198 7.95 32.34 56.53
N ASP A 199 7.26 32.19 55.40
CA ASP A 199 7.24 33.23 54.36
C ASP A 199 6.54 34.49 54.91
N PRO A 200 7.25 35.63 55.03
CA PRO A 200 6.67 36.86 55.55
C PRO A 200 5.53 37.42 54.67
N LEU A 201 5.46 37.03 53.39
CA LEU A 201 4.46 37.52 52.44
C LEU A 201 3.22 36.62 52.36
N SER A 202 3.36 35.34 52.71
CA SER A 202 2.30 34.35 52.60
C SER A 202 2.19 33.55 53.90
N PRO A 203 1.35 34.00 54.87
CA PRO A 203 1.14 33.25 56.10
C PRO A 203 0.64 31.83 55.76
N LYS A 204 1.25 30.82 56.40
CA LYS A 204 1.09 29.38 56.10
C LYS A 204 1.86 28.86 54.88
N THR A 205 2.78 29.65 54.34
CA THR A 205 3.84 29.15 53.47
C THR A 205 5.14 29.12 54.28
N TYR A 206 5.90 28.06 54.10
CA TYR A 206 7.12 27.79 54.85
C TYR A 206 8.25 27.48 53.87
N LEU A 207 9.46 27.91 54.21
CA LEU A 207 10.68 27.68 53.45
C LEU A 207 11.67 26.88 54.32
N GLY A 208 12.07 25.71 53.85
CA GLY A 208 13.08 24.85 54.47
C GLY A 208 14.38 24.87 53.68
N VAL A 209 15.53 24.98 54.36
CA VAL A 209 16.87 24.86 53.76
C VAL A 209 17.82 24.14 54.72
N GLY A 210 18.64 23.21 54.24
CA GLY A 210 19.56 22.48 55.11
C GLY A 210 20.49 21.47 54.43
N GLU A 211 21.16 20.66 55.25
CA GLU A 211 21.93 19.50 54.79
C GLU A 211 21.16 18.19 55.03
N ASN A 212 21.25 17.27 54.08
CA ASN A 212 20.74 15.91 54.21
C ASN A 212 21.89 14.90 54.13
N GLY A 213 22.33 14.46 55.31
CA GLY A 213 23.38 13.47 55.52
C GLY A 213 22.88 12.05 55.76
N ILE A 214 21.60 11.74 55.50
CA ILE A 214 21.04 10.41 55.75
C ILE A 214 21.75 9.32 54.92
N ALA A 215 22.26 9.67 53.74
CA ALA A 215 22.88 8.69 52.85
C ALA A 215 24.29 8.25 53.31
N ALA A 216 25.15 9.19 53.70
CA ALA A 216 26.56 8.88 53.98
C ALA A 216 27.20 9.70 55.12
N GLY A 217 26.41 10.41 55.93
CA GLY A 217 26.90 11.25 57.00
C GLY A 217 26.73 12.75 56.76
N THR A 218 27.18 13.57 57.71
CA THR A 218 27.13 15.05 57.65
C THR A 218 28.51 15.66 57.43
N ALA A 219 28.60 16.96 57.11
CA ALA A 219 29.88 17.66 57.13
C ALA A 219 30.33 18.00 58.57
N SER A 220 31.62 18.31 58.76
CA SER A 220 32.05 18.93 60.03
C SER A 220 31.53 20.36 60.14
N ASN A 221 31.60 21.12 59.04
CA ASN A 221 30.88 22.38 58.90
C ASN A 221 30.27 22.43 57.52
N TRP A 222 29.00 22.78 57.48
CA TRP A 222 28.24 23.08 56.28
C TRP A 222 27.71 24.50 56.43
N THR A 223 27.90 25.34 55.43
CA THR A 223 27.37 26.71 55.44
C THR A 223 26.78 27.01 54.09
N ALA A 224 25.50 27.34 54.06
CA ALA A 224 24.82 27.86 52.88
C ALA A 224 24.53 29.34 53.08
N THR A 225 25.15 30.18 52.27
CA THR A 225 24.87 31.62 52.27
C THR A 225 24.00 31.93 51.07
N VAL A 226 22.76 32.33 51.32
CA VAL A 226 21.87 32.89 50.31
C VAL A 226 22.14 34.39 50.25
N SER A 227 22.63 34.90 49.13
CA SER A 227 22.86 36.32 48.90
C SER A 227 21.83 36.88 47.93
N VAL A 228 21.28 38.05 48.20
CA VAL A 228 20.41 38.75 47.25
C VAL A 228 21.22 39.90 46.64
N TYR A 229 21.62 39.75 45.38
CA TYR A 229 22.45 40.74 44.67
C TYR A 229 21.62 41.91 44.14
N GLY A 230 20.33 41.71 43.93
CA GLY A 230 19.40 42.77 43.52
C GLY A 230 17.96 42.27 43.43
N VAL A 231 17.02 43.09 43.89
CA VAL A 231 15.58 42.90 43.69
C VAL A 231 15.03 44.18 43.07
N SER A 232 14.38 44.04 41.93
CA SER A 232 13.63 45.11 41.27
C SER A 232 12.21 44.65 40.99
N SER A 233 11.41 45.54 40.41
CA SER A 233 10.06 45.22 39.93
C SER A 233 10.02 44.10 38.89
N THR A 234 11.12 43.87 38.17
CA THR A 234 11.17 42.98 37.01
C THR A 234 12.29 41.95 37.08
N THR A 235 13.19 42.05 38.06
CA THR A 235 14.36 41.19 38.21
C THR A 235 14.63 40.83 39.67
N THR A 236 15.14 39.63 39.92
CA THR A 236 15.58 39.11 41.22
C THR A 236 16.86 38.31 40.98
N ASP A 237 17.96 38.66 41.64
CA ASP A 237 19.26 38.01 41.50
C ASP A 237 19.70 37.46 42.86
N VAL A 238 19.77 36.14 42.96
CA VAL A 238 20.03 35.38 44.18
C VAL A 238 21.23 34.48 43.98
N GLY A 239 22.23 34.59 44.84
CA GLY A 239 23.32 33.63 44.98
C GLY A 239 23.04 32.65 46.11
N VAL A 240 23.49 31.42 45.97
CA VAL A 240 23.61 30.42 47.02
C VAL A 240 25.03 29.90 46.99
N ASN A 241 25.80 30.24 47.99
CA ASN A 241 27.16 29.74 48.18
C ASN A 241 27.16 28.69 49.29
N VAL A 242 27.40 27.43 48.93
CA VAL A 242 27.55 26.33 49.86
C VAL A 242 29.03 26.05 50.07
N ALA A 243 29.51 26.27 51.28
CA ALA A 243 30.86 25.92 51.71
C ALA A 243 30.80 24.71 52.64
N THR A 244 31.62 23.70 52.36
CA THR A 244 31.68 22.47 53.16
C THR A 244 33.10 22.16 53.61
N SER A 245 33.25 21.65 54.83
CA SER A 245 34.53 21.18 55.38
C SER A 245 34.32 19.87 56.13
N GLY A 246 35.29 18.95 56.02
CA GLY A 246 35.16 17.60 56.59
C GLY A 246 33.94 16.85 56.05
N ALA A 247 33.65 17.03 54.76
CA ALA A 247 32.49 16.44 54.11
C ALA A 247 32.63 14.91 53.98
N PRO A 248 31.52 14.16 54.02
CA PRO A 248 31.49 12.73 53.77
C PRO A 248 31.69 12.44 52.27
N THR A 249 31.66 11.16 51.90
CA THR A 249 31.75 10.74 50.48
C THR A 249 30.55 11.22 49.65
N LYS A 250 29.39 11.41 50.29
CA LYS A 250 28.16 11.90 49.68
C LYS A 250 27.39 12.77 50.67
N LEU A 251 26.99 13.96 50.25
CA LEU A 251 26.18 14.88 51.05
C LEU A 251 25.14 15.52 50.13
N SER A 252 23.92 15.64 50.64
CA SER A 252 22.87 16.38 49.97
C SER A 252 22.65 17.76 50.59
N THR A 253 22.29 18.70 49.74
CA THR A 253 21.68 19.97 50.14
C THR A 253 20.17 19.79 49.95
N LEU A 254 19.36 20.17 50.94
CA LEU A 254 17.90 20.09 50.93
C LEU A 254 17.29 21.50 50.88
N GLY A 255 16.31 21.71 50.00
CA GLY A 255 15.47 22.90 49.96
C GLY A 255 14.01 22.52 49.78
N GLU A 256 13.09 23.16 50.47
CA GLU A 256 11.66 22.93 50.29
C GLU A 256 10.85 24.20 50.49
N VAL A 257 9.76 24.34 49.75
CA VAL A 257 8.67 25.26 50.06
C VAL A 257 7.39 24.48 50.19
N PHE A 258 6.65 24.71 51.26
CA PHE A 258 5.40 24.01 51.48
C PHE A 258 4.35 24.93 52.06
N SER A 259 3.09 24.62 51.79
CA SER A 259 1.95 25.35 52.33
C SER A 259 0.80 24.41 52.65
N GLY A 260 -0.02 24.81 53.62
CA GLY A 260 -1.18 24.02 54.04
C GLY A 260 -1.87 24.61 55.27
N PRO A 261 -2.83 23.88 55.87
CA PRO A 261 -3.49 24.31 57.10
C PRO A 261 -2.53 24.58 58.26
N SER A 262 -1.40 23.86 58.32
CA SER A 262 -0.31 24.01 59.30
C SER A 262 1.02 23.51 58.73
N ALA A 263 2.13 23.82 59.40
CA ALA A 263 3.46 23.36 58.99
C ALA A 263 3.61 21.82 59.06
N ASP A 264 2.86 21.16 59.94
CA ASP A 264 2.90 19.71 60.15
C ASP A 264 1.98 18.94 59.17
N ALA A 265 1.11 19.65 58.43
CA ALA A 265 0.17 19.06 57.47
C ALA A 265 0.13 19.87 56.15
N PRO A 266 1.24 19.93 55.40
CA PRO A 266 1.26 20.61 54.11
C PRO A 266 0.35 19.92 53.08
N THR A 267 -0.39 20.71 52.32
CA THR A 267 -1.19 20.25 51.17
C THR A 267 -0.48 20.50 49.85
N ASN A 268 0.50 21.40 49.85
CA ASN A 268 1.38 21.68 48.72
C ASN A 268 2.82 21.59 49.21
N ILE A 269 3.67 20.84 48.51
CA ILE A 269 5.09 20.71 48.82
C ILE A 269 5.85 20.82 47.49
N ASP A 270 6.85 21.69 47.45
CA ASP A 270 7.85 21.81 46.40
C ASP A 270 9.20 21.57 47.06
N ARG A 271 9.73 20.35 46.94
CA ARG A 271 10.96 19.93 47.61
C ARG A 271 12.01 19.55 46.58
N GLY A 272 13.26 19.93 46.85
CA GLY A 272 14.45 19.54 46.09
C GLY A 272 15.54 19.00 47.02
N ASP A 273 16.08 17.83 46.70
CA ASP A 273 17.22 17.21 47.36
C ASP A 273 18.33 16.99 46.32
N VAL A 274 19.45 17.70 46.47
CA VAL A 274 20.57 17.64 45.51
C VAL A 274 21.79 17.07 46.20
N SER A 275 22.19 15.87 45.78
CA SER A 275 23.29 15.10 46.33
C SER A 275 24.54 15.18 45.48
N PHE A 276 25.69 15.33 46.14
CA PHE A 276 27.01 15.47 45.51
C PHE A 276 27.95 14.33 45.89
N SER A 277 28.74 13.82 44.94
CA SER A 277 29.75 12.77 45.17
C SER A 277 30.89 12.85 44.13
N PRO A 278 32.13 13.26 44.51
CA PRO A 278 32.52 13.74 45.83
C PRO A 278 31.87 15.09 46.17
N VAL A 279 31.72 15.39 47.45
CA VAL A 279 31.17 16.68 47.90
C VAL A 279 32.17 17.80 47.62
N PRO A 280 31.80 18.85 46.85
CA PRO A 280 32.72 19.95 46.58
C PRO A 280 32.94 20.81 47.82
N ALA A 281 34.18 21.24 48.04
CA ALA A 281 34.52 22.13 49.15
C ALA A 281 33.79 23.48 49.07
N SER A 282 33.48 23.93 47.85
CA SER A 282 32.63 25.09 47.60
C SER A 282 31.78 24.82 46.35
N LEU A 283 30.51 25.15 46.45
CA LEU A 283 29.54 25.17 45.36
C LEU A 283 28.91 26.56 45.36
N ASP A 284 29.07 27.31 44.27
CA ASP A 284 28.45 28.62 44.11
C ASP A 284 27.40 28.52 43.01
N THR A 285 26.15 28.84 43.35
CA THR A 285 25.04 28.89 42.42
C THR A 285 24.49 30.30 42.39
N ARG A 286 24.47 30.95 41.23
CA ARG A 286 23.84 32.26 41.06
C ARG A 286 22.67 32.16 40.10
N ILE A 287 21.50 32.54 40.57
CA ILE A 287 20.23 32.51 39.85
C ILE A 287 19.73 33.93 39.69
N SER A 288 19.68 34.41 38.44
CA SER A 288 19.07 35.68 38.07
C SER A 288 17.76 35.40 37.37
N LEU A 289 16.65 35.84 37.97
CA LEU A 289 15.30 35.73 37.45
C LEU A 289 14.86 37.11 36.95
N ALA A 290 14.45 37.22 35.70
CA ALA A 290 13.78 38.37 35.13
C ALA A 290 12.55 37.89 34.36
N GLN A 291 11.59 38.81 34.12
CA GLN A 291 10.34 38.49 33.42
C GLN A 291 10.56 37.70 32.11
N SER A 292 11.56 38.07 31.32
CA SER A 292 11.89 37.45 30.03
C SER A 292 13.22 36.71 30.01
N ARG A 293 13.92 36.60 31.15
CA ARG A 293 15.26 36.01 31.20
C ARG A 293 15.52 35.38 32.56
N GLN A 294 15.75 34.08 32.61
CA GLN A 294 16.28 33.42 33.80
C GLN A 294 17.66 32.84 33.50
N GLN A 295 18.62 33.04 34.39
CA GLN A 295 19.98 32.55 34.24
C GLN A 295 20.41 31.88 35.52
N ALA A 296 21.04 30.73 35.42
CA ALA A 296 21.59 29.99 36.52
C ALA A 296 23.04 29.60 36.21
N ILE A 297 23.97 30.07 37.03
CA ILE A 297 25.40 29.80 36.91
C ILE A 297 25.79 28.93 38.10
N VAL A 298 26.38 27.78 37.84
CA VAL A 298 26.91 26.88 38.87
C VAL A 298 28.41 26.76 38.68
N THR A 299 29.15 27.00 39.76
CA THR A 299 30.57 26.71 39.82
C THR A 299 30.88 25.80 40.98
N SER A 300 31.74 24.82 40.74
CA SER A 300 32.18 23.83 41.72
C SER A 300 33.70 23.72 41.67
N THR A 301 34.33 23.48 42.82
CA THR A 301 35.79 23.31 42.90
C THR A 301 36.29 22.02 42.26
N VAL A 302 35.42 21.02 42.10
CA VAL A 302 35.74 19.73 41.49
C VAL A 302 34.56 19.22 40.64
N PRO A 303 34.82 18.47 39.56
CA PRO A 303 33.77 17.72 38.90
C PRO A 303 33.15 16.71 39.88
N THR A 304 31.82 16.65 39.93
CA THR A 304 31.09 15.83 40.91
C THR A 304 29.90 15.13 40.29
N LYS A 305 29.58 13.92 40.75
CA LYS A 305 28.30 13.29 40.44
C LYS A 305 27.20 14.03 41.17
N VAL A 306 26.17 14.45 40.45
CA VAL A 306 24.97 15.07 41.02
C VAL A 306 23.80 14.11 40.88
N VAL A 307 23.07 13.91 41.98
CA VAL A 307 21.77 13.24 41.98
C VAL A 307 20.77 14.22 42.54
N ALA A 308 19.79 14.64 41.75
CA ALA A 308 18.74 15.54 42.21
C ALA A 308 17.40 14.82 42.21
N ASP A 309 16.62 15.04 43.25
CA ASP A 309 15.26 14.55 43.43
C ASP A 309 14.38 15.76 43.71
N VAL A 310 13.34 15.95 42.91
CA VAL A 310 12.40 17.06 43.04
C VAL A 310 10.97 16.55 43.11
N ASP A 311 10.29 16.87 44.21
CA ASP A 311 8.90 16.52 44.46
C ASP A 311 8.02 17.77 44.41
N LEU A 312 6.97 17.73 43.60
CA LEU A 312 5.91 18.74 43.53
C LEU A 312 4.58 18.07 43.90
N ILE A 313 4.25 18.09 45.18
CA ILE A 313 3.05 17.47 45.73
C ILE A 313 1.96 18.54 45.84
N ARG A 314 0.77 18.23 45.36
CA ARG A 314 -0.49 18.99 45.47
C ARG A 314 -1.61 18.01 45.83
N LEU A 315 -2.76 18.51 46.28
CA LEU A 315 -3.89 17.68 46.74
C LEU A 315 -4.33 16.55 45.77
N GLU A 316 -4.23 16.77 44.46
CA GLU A 316 -4.67 15.82 43.43
C GLU A 316 -3.58 15.42 42.44
N SER A 317 -2.36 15.94 42.63
CA SER A 317 -1.25 15.64 41.73
C SER A 317 0.08 15.60 42.47
N GLU A 318 0.87 14.61 42.15
CA GLU A 318 2.25 14.47 42.60
C GLU A 318 3.10 14.41 41.35
N LYS A 319 4.08 15.30 41.25
CA LYS A 319 5.08 15.23 40.21
C LYS A 319 6.44 14.97 40.84
N ASN A 320 7.14 13.97 40.37
CA ASN A 320 8.49 13.67 40.79
C ASN A 320 9.44 13.79 39.60
N ILE A 321 10.62 14.37 39.83
CA ILE A 321 11.70 14.48 38.86
C ILE A 321 12.97 13.96 39.50
N ASP A 322 13.50 12.86 38.96
CA ASP A 322 14.80 12.33 39.33
C ASP A 322 15.82 12.68 38.26
N ALA A 323 16.98 13.19 38.65
CA ALA A 323 18.06 13.52 37.75
C ALA A 323 19.38 12.94 38.26
N THR A 324 20.20 12.41 37.36
CA THR A 324 21.57 12.03 37.67
C THR A 324 22.51 12.54 36.59
N VAL A 325 23.48 13.36 37.00
CA VAL A 325 24.61 13.79 36.18
C VAL A 325 25.84 13.06 36.71
N ASP A 326 26.43 12.17 35.91
CA ASP A 326 27.55 11.34 36.37
C ASP A 326 28.79 12.16 36.77
N ARG A 327 29.02 13.25 36.06
CA ARG A 327 30.13 14.17 36.25
C ARG A 327 29.72 15.56 35.78
N LEU A 328 29.18 16.36 36.71
CA LEU A 328 28.90 17.76 36.48
C LEU A 328 30.21 18.52 36.23
N PRO A 329 30.33 19.32 35.15
CA PRO A 329 31.46 20.19 34.91
C PRO A 329 31.66 21.22 36.03
N THR A 330 32.88 21.74 36.20
CA THR A 330 33.17 22.73 37.26
C THR A 330 32.56 24.10 37.01
N SER A 331 32.07 24.37 35.79
CA SER A 331 31.34 25.57 35.43
C SER A 331 30.22 25.20 34.48
N VAL A 332 28.99 25.51 34.86
CA VAL A 332 27.76 25.34 34.09
C VAL A 332 27.01 26.66 34.11
N ASN A 333 26.48 27.07 32.97
CA ASN A 333 25.61 28.22 32.82
C ASN A 333 24.38 27.82 32.01
N ILE A 334 23.22 28.09 32.56
CA ILE A 334 21.93 27.78 31.97
C ILE A 334 21.20 29.09 31.83
N LEU A 335 20.83 29.46 30.62
CA LEU A 335 20.16 30.70 30.30
C LEU A 335 18.85 30.39 29.60
N HIS A 336 17.74 30.62 30.29
CA HIS A 336 16.41 30.65 29.69
C HIS A 336 16.04 32.09 29.31
N THR A 337 15.48 32.28 28.12
CA THR A 337 14.93 33.56 27.66
C THR A 337 13.58 33.33 27.03
N THR A 338 12.65 34.24 27.27
CA THR A 338 11.32 34.26 26.67
C THR A 338 11.13 35.57 25.91
N GLU A 339 10.97 35.51 24.58
CA GLU A 339 10.80 36.67 23.72
C GLU A 339 9.63 36.42 22.76
N GLY A 340 8.60 37.28 22.77
CA GLY A 340 7.45 37.11 21.87
C GLY A 340 6.60 35.85 22.10
N GLY A 341 6.83 35.09 23.17
CA GLY A 341 6.21 33.78 23.40
C GLY A 341 7.12 32.60 23.02
N ASP A 342 8.23 32.89 22.35
CA ASP A 342 9.28 31.92 22.07
C ASP A 342 10.14 31.71 23.31
N GLU A 343 10.48 30.47 23.60
CA GLU A 343 11.32 30.08 24.73
C GLU A 343 12.65 29.55 24.21
N THR A 344 13.76 29.99 24.78
CA THR A 344 15.09 29.46 24.45
C THR A 344 15.85 29.15 25.72
N VAL A 345 16.32 27.90 25.89
CA VAL A 345 17.21 27.48 26.97
C VAL A 345 18.57 27.16 26.40
N THR A 346 19.60 27.91 26.77
CA THR A 346 20.99 27.62 26.42
C THR A 346 21.71 27.02 27.62
N TYR A 347 22.28 25.84 27.43
CA TYR A 347 23.26 25.23 28.33
C TYR A 347 24.67 25.47 27.79
N THR A 348 25.55 25.98 28.63
CA THR A 348 26.99 26.00 28.37
C THR A 348 27.76 25.48 29.57
N ALA A 349 28.82 24.72 29.29
CA ALA A 349 29.73 24.22 30.30
C ALA A 349 31.17 24.26 29.81
N ASN A 350 32.11 24.15 30.74
CA ASN A 350 33.53 24.10 30.39
C ASN A 350 34.03 22.71 29.95
N SER A 351 33.19 21.66 30.06
CA SER A 351 33.49 20.31 29.58
C SER A 351 32.20 19.52 29.31
N THR A 352 32.33 18.36 28.65
CA THR A 352 31.21 17.45 28.38
C THR A 352 30.79 16.66 29.62
N ILE A 353 29.50 16.33 29.71
CA ILE A 353 28.97 15.39 30.71
C ILE A 353 29.06 13.97 30.11
N GLY A 354 29.54 13.01 30.89
CA GLY A 354 29.68 11.62 30.44
C GLY A 354 28.32 10.95 30.25
N ARG A 355 27.44 11.12 31.23
CA ARG A 355 26.07 10.61 31.24
C ARG A 355 25.13 11.52 32.02
N LEU A 356 23.99 11.80 31.41
CA LEU A 356 22.82 12.43 32.01
C LEU A 356 21.68 11.41 32.00
N SER A 357 21.02 11.23 33.14
CA SER A 357 19.77 10.46 33.24
C SER A 357 18.73 11.31 33.93
N ALA A 358 17.49 11.28 33.45
CA ALA A 358 16.37 12.00 34.01
C ALA A 358 15.11 11.13 33.97
N ALA A 359 14.31 11.14 35.02
CA ALA A 359 12.98 10.55 35.05
C ALA A 359 11.97 11.60 35.51
N TYR A 360 10.74 11.47 35.01
CA TYR A 360 9.61 12.31 35.37
C TYR A 360 8.39 11.43 35.56
N HIS A 361 7.68 11.65 36.67
CA HIS A 361 6.39 11.01 36.94
C HIS A 361 5.35 12.08 37.26
N ASP A 362 4.19 12.00 36.62
CA ASP A 362 2.97 12.76 36.96
C ASP A 362 1.94 11.75 37.48
N ARG A 363 1.64 11.78 38.77
CA ARG A 363 0.72 10.88 39.44
C ARG A 363 -0.52 11.63 39.92
N ALA A 364 -1.65 10.92 39.95
CA ALA A 364 -2.84 11.31 40.68
C ALA A 364 -3.24 10.18 41.63
N GLY A 365 -3.02 10.42 42.94
CA GLY A 365 -2.98 9.33 43.91
C GLY A 365 -1.89 8.32 43.53
N SER A 366 -2.22 7.04 43.53
CA SER A 366 -1.28 5.96 43.16
C SER A 366 -1.18 5.73 41.64
N SER A 367 -1.96 6.43 40.81
CA SER A 367 -2.03 6.18 39.37
C SER A 367 -1.10 7.12 38.62
N ILE A 368 -0.23 6.58 37.78
CA ILE A 368 0.60 7.36 36.86
C ILE A 368 -0.30 7.88 35.74
N ARG A 369 -0.31 9.19 35.50
CA ARG A 369 -0.92 9.82 34.32
C ARG A 369 0.08 9.88 33.17
N THR A 370 1.32 10.27 33.48
CA THR A 370 2.41 10.40 32.52
C THR A 370 3.71 10.00 33.18
N ALA A 371 4.57 9.28 32.48
CA ALA A 371 5.95 9.07 32.87
C ALA A 371 6.87 9.32 31.68
N ALA A 372 8.06 9.87 31.92
CA ALA A 372 9.08 10.06 30.90
C ALA A 372 10.46 9.75 31.47
N GLN A 373 11.37 9.27 30.63
CA GLN A 373 12.76 9.04 31.00
C GLN A 373 13.68 9.47 29.85
N LEU A 374 14.78 10.10 30.21
CA LEU A 374 15.84 10.52 29.29
C LEU A 374 17.15 9.91 29.77
N ASP A 375 17.89 9.26 28.88
CA ASP A 375 19.27 8.86 29.10
C ASP A 375 20.12 9.41 27.95
N ALA A 376 21.10 10.25 28.25
CA ALA A 376 22.02 10.79 27.26
C ALA A 376 23.47 10.53 27.66
N THR A 377 24.32 10.22 26.69
CA THR A 377 25.76 10.02 26.88
C THR A 377 26.58 10.98 26.05
N ASN A 378 27.78 11.32 26.52
CA ASN A 378 28.68 12.30 25.91
C ASN A 378 27.93 13.61 25.56
N VAL A 379 27.19 14.15 26.53
CA VAL A 379 26.40 15.36 26.37
C VAL A 379 27.34 16.54 26.02
N PRO A 380 27.14 17.22 24.88
CA PRO A 380 28.00 18.30 24.43
C PRO A 380 28.06 19.45 25.43
N ALA A 381 29.19 20.16 25.48
CA ALA A 381 29.40 21.29 26.39
C ALA A 381 28.54 22.52 26.06
N LYS A 382 27.81 22.50 24.93
CA LYS A 382 26.85 23.53 24.55
C LYS A 382 25.62 22.89 23.91
N ILE A 383 24.45 23.21 24.44
CA ILE A 383 23.15 22.79 23.91
C ILE A 383 22.23 23.99 23.91
N THR A 384 21.41 24.13 22.88
CA THR A 384 20.33 25.10 22.80
C THR A 384 19.02 24.34 22.64
N PHE A 385 18.05 24.62 23.49
CA PHE A 385 16.66 24.22 23.33
C PHE A 385 15.89 25.46 22.91
N GLN A 386 15.05 25.36 21.89
CA GLN A 386 14.21 26.45 21.41
C GLN A 386 12.80 25.92 21.24
N GLN A 387 11.81 26.63 21.76
CA GLN A 387 10.40 26.42 21.47
C GLN A 387 9.86 27.67 20.79
N ILE A 388 9.63 27.60 19.48
CA ILE A 388 9.19 28.71 18.63
C ILE A 388 7.92 28.25 17.91
N ASP A 389 6.82 28.98 18.05
CA ASP A 389 5.53 28.65 17.41
C ASP A 389 5.07 27.18 17.61
N GLY A 390 5.38 26.58 18.76
CA GLY A 390 5.07 25.18 19.07
C GLY A 390 6.10 24.16 18.57
N ARG A 391 7.01 24.53 17.66
CA ARG A 391 8.17 23.73 17.24
C ARG A 391 9.23 23.71 18.33
N THR A 392 9.67 22.52 18.70
CA THR A 392 10.76 22.32 19.66
C THR A 392 12.02 21.89 18.92
N THR A 393 13.10 22.66 19.05
CA THR A 393 14.42 22.37 18.49
C THR A 393 15.43 22.17 19.61
N VAL A 394 16.24 21.11 19.50
CA VAL A 394 17.41 20.86 20.33
C VAL A 394 18.62 20.85 19.42
N ASP A 395 19.55 21.76 19.62
CA ASP A 395 20.78 21.87 18.86
C ASP A 395 22.00 21.74 19.76
N ALA A 396 22.99 20.97 19.32
CA ALA A 396 24.27 20.81 20.01
C ALA A 396 25.40 21.42 19.15
N PRO A 397 25.52 22.75 19.08
CA PRO A 397 26.48 23.40 18.18
C PRO A 397 27.94 23.11 18.52
N GLY A 398 28.23 22.64 19.74
CA GLY A 398 29.57 22.30 20.22
C GLY A 398 29.98 20.83 20.04
N GLY A 399 29.16 19.98 19.40
CA GLY A 399 29.48 18.56 19.23
C GLY A 399 28.29 17.71 18.81
N SER A 400 28.31 16.43 19.16
CA SER A 400 27.14 15.55 19.05
C SER A 400 27.00 14.75 20.33
N PHE A 401 25.77 14.34 20.62
CA PHE A 401 25.51 13.37 21.67
C PHE A 401 26.08 12.01 21.24
N GLY A 402 26.67 11.28 22.18
CA GLY A 402 27.07 9.88 21.93
C GLY A 402 25.84 9.02 21.66
N SER A 403 24.89 9.07 22.58
CA SER A 403 23.54 8.55 22.40
C SER A 403 22.53 9.39 23.18
N VAL A 404 21.29 9.45 22.67
CA VAL A 404 20.14 10.02 23.36
C VAL A 404 19.02 9.00 23.29
N GLU A 405 18.53 8.57 24.44
CA GLU A 405 17.38 7.70 24.59
C GLU A 405 16.28 8.45 25.33
N ALA A 406 15.16 8.70 24.67
CA ALA A 406 13.97 9.28 25.25
C ALA A 406 12.85 8.24 25.28
N ARG A 407 12.24 8.05 26.46
CA ARG A 407 11.13 7.15 26.69
C ARG A 407 9.96 7.92 27.28
N PHE A 408 8.75 7.56 26.87
CA PHE A 408 7.51 8.19 27.28
C PHE A 408 6.45 7.12 27.53
N ALA A 409 5.59 7.35 28.51
CA ALA A 409 4.47 6.51 28.83
C ALA A 409 3.26 7.36 29.27
N LYS A 410 2.07 6.95 28.85
CA LYS A 410 0.80 7.54 29.28
C LYS A 410 -0.02 6.49 30.03
N ASN A 411 -0.55 6.89 31.19
CA ASN A 411 -1.33 6.05 32.09
C ASN A 411 -0.60 4.78 32.60
N ARG A 412 0.74 4.79 32.59
CA ARG A 412 1.60 3.68 33.00
C ARG A 412 3.05 4.13 33.19
N GLU A 413 3.87 3.24 33.74
CA GLU A 413 5.31 3.43 33.91
C GLU A 413 6.07 3.33 32.56
N VAL A 414 7.22 4.01 32.46
CA VAL A 414 8.09 3.86 31.30
C VAL A 414 8.68 2.44 31.25
N PRO A 415 8.73 1.79 30.07
CA PRO A 415 9.38 0.50 29.95
C PRO A 415 10.88 0.63 30.26
N ALA A 416 11.51 -0.45 30.70
CA ALA A 416 12.96 -0.49 30.82
C ALA A 416 13.62 -0.14 29.48
N SER A 417 14.83 0.41 29.54
CA SER A 417 15.64 0.69 28.34
C SER A 417 15.69 -0.56 27.45
N GLY A 418 15.62 -0.36 26.14
CA GLY A 418 15.74 -1.47 25.19
C GLY A 418 17.04 -2.25 25.43
N ALA A 419 16.99 -3.58 25.32
CA ALA A 419 18.14 -4.45 25.63
C ALA A 419 19.38 -4.20 24.74
N GLY A 420 19.29 -3.38 23.69
CA GLY A 420 20.36 -3.08 22.75
C GLY A 420 21.07 -1.74 22.98
N SER A 421 22.36 -1.67 22.64
CA SER A 421 23.12 -0.42 22.68
C SER A 421 22.96 0.46 21.44
N GLY A 422 22.37 -0.08 20.37
CA GLY A 422 22.17 0.59 19.09
C GLY A 422 20.99 1.56 19.09
N PRO A 423 20.80 2.33 18.00
CA PRO A 423 19.62 3.15 17.83
C PRO A 423 18.36 2.26 17.70
N TYR A 424 17.19 2.79 18.06
CA TYR A 424 15.90 2.14 17.83
C TYR A 424 14.75 3.15 17.93
N ALA A 425 13.61 2.82 17.34
CA ALA A 425 12.33 3.45 17.62
C ALA A 425 11.29 2.38 17.98
N ALA A 426 10.62 2.55 19.11
CA ALA A 426 9.65 1.62 19.65
C ALA A 426 8.35 2.33 20.05
N PHE A 427 7.21 1.74 19.71
CA PHE A 427 5.89 2.17 20.10
C PHE A 427 5.06 0.98 20.57
N HIS A 428 4.31 1.13 21.66
CA HIS A 428 3.38 0.10 22.12
C HIS A 428 2.11 0.74 22.65
N ARG A 429 0.97 0.45 22.01
CA ARG A 429 -0.36 0.78 22.50
C ARG A 429 -0.99 -0.44 23.16
N PHE A 430 -1.32 -0.31 24.44
CA PHE A 430 -1.91 -1.39 25.26
C PHE A 430 -3.43 -1.27 25.32
N SER A 431 -3.92 -0.04 25.32
CA SER A 431 -5.35 0.30 25.32
C SER A 431 -5.57 1.65 24.64
N THR A 432 -6.82 2.11 24.52
CA THR A 432 -7.12 3.43 23.93
C THR A 432 -6.55 4.59 24.74
N SER A 433 -6.25 4.36 26.02
CA SER A 433 -5.70 5.35 26.95
C SER A 433 -4.26 5.10 27.37
N GLU A 434 -3.71 3.90 27.16
CA GLU A 434 -2.36 3.52 27.56
C GLU A 434 -1.44 3.31 26.35
N LEU A 435 -0.30 4.00 26.38
CA LEU A 435 0.74 3.84 25.38
C LEU A 435 2.13 4.07 25.97
N THR A 436 3.14 3.51 25.31
CA THR A 436 4.55 3.81 25.52
C THR A 436 5.23 4.10 24.20
N ALA A 437 6.20 5.01 24.20
CA ALA A 437 7.07 5.29 23.07
C ALA A 437 8.53 5.38 23.56
N GLY A 438 9.46 4.95 22.73
CA GLY A 438 10.90 5.02 23.01
C GLY A 438 11.67 5.31 21.74
N LEU A 439 12.64 6.20 21.82
CA LEU A 439 13.53 6.55 20.72
C LEU A 439 14.95 6.63 21.25
N ARG A 440 15.86 5.86 20.64
CA ARG A 440 17.30 5.95 20.88
C ARG A 440 18.00 6.31 19.59
N LEU A 441 18.76 7.39 19.61
CA LEU A 441 19.58 7.87 18.49
C LEU A 441 21.03 7.97 18.93
N THR A 442 21.97 7.77 17.99
CA THR A 442 23.41 7.93 18.21
C THR A 442 23.96 9.05 17.34
N ASN A 443 25.01 9.72 17.77
CA ASN A 443 25.66 10.81 17.02
C ASN A 443 24.70 11.97 16.65
N LEU A 444 23.65 12.19 17.45
CA LEU A 444 22.67 13.26 17.21
C LEU A 444 23.35 14.62 17.41
N LYS A 445 23.19 15.54 16.46
CA LYS A 445 23.63 16.93 16.56
C LYS A 445 22.46 17.87 16.77
N SER A 446 21.38 17.68 16.02
CA SER A 446 20.18 18.50 16.13
C SER A 446 18.92 17.67 15.93
N VAL A 447 17.86 17.99 16.65
CA VAL A 447 16.51 17.48 16.42
C VAL A 447 15.54 18.65 16.48
N SER A 448 14.63 18.75 15.52
CA SER A 448 13.52 19.70 15.52
C SER A 448 12.23 18.95 15.30
N ILE A 449 11.21 19.22 16.12
CA ILE A 449 9.90 18.57 16.04
C ILE A 449 8.83 19.65 16.12
N ASP A 450 7.95 19.66 15.15
CA ASP A 450 6.78 20.52 15.06
C ASP A 450 5.52 19.66 15.12
N PRO A 451 4.84 19.61 16.27
CA PRO A 451 3.63 18.82 16.42
C PRO A 451 2.36 19.57 16.00
N SER A 452 2.46 20.82 15.53
CA SER A 452 1.30 21.70 15.31
C SER A 452 0.48 21.38 14.05
N GLY A 453 0.98 20.49 13.19
CA GLY A 453 0.31 20.07 11.96
C GLY A 453 0.63 21.00 10.77
N PRO A 454 1.06 20.48 9.61
CA PRO A 454 1.52 19.11 9.38
C PRO A 454 2.69 18.75 10.31
N TYR A 455 2.79 17.49 10.71
CA TYR A 455 3.85 17.06 11.62
C TYR A 455 5.19 17.20 10.92
N ALA A 456 6.08 18.06 11.40
CA ALA A 456 7.41 18.21 10.82
C ALA A 456 8.48 17.73 11.80
N GLY A 457 9.46 17.01 11.28
CA GLY A 457 10.63 16.54 12.01
C GLY A 457 11.87 16.83 11.21
N ARG A 458 12.94 17.30 11.86
CA ARG A 458 14.28 17.36 11.27
C ARG A 458 15.28 16.71 12.21
N LEU A 459 16.13 15.85 11.67
CA LEU A 459 17.19 15.15 12.39
C LEU A 459 18.52 15.43 11.70
N VAL A 460 19.50 15.90 12.46
CA VAL A 460 20.86 16.14 11.99
C VAL A 460 21.83 15.29 12.80
N PHE A 461 22.65 14.50 12.11
CA PHE A 461 23.63 13.60 12.70
C PHE A 461 25.07 14.05 12.38
N ALA A 462 26.01 13.70 13.27
CA ALA A 462 27.44 13.90 13.02
C ALA A 462 28.07 12.79 12.18
N ALA A 463 27.43 11.62 12.09
CA ALA A 463 27.83 10.49 11.26
C ALA A 463 26.58 9.73 10.79
N PRO A 464 26.62 9.06 9.62
CA PRO A 464 25.46 8.33 9.09
C PRO A 464 24.98 7.26 10.08
N LEU A 465 23.66 7.09 10.22
CA LEU A 465 23.10 5.96 10.94
C LEU A 465 23.07 4.75 10.01
N GLY A 466 23.74 3.66 10.39
CA GLY A 466 23.76 2.44 9.59
C GLY A 466 22.36 1.81 9.43
N SER A 467 21.75 1.40 10.54
CA SER A 467 20.38 0.87 10.54
C SER A 467 19.65 1.32 11.81
N LEU A 468 18.40 1.74 11.66
CA LEU A 468 17.47 2.10 12.73
C LEU A 468 16.33 1.07 12.77
N PRO A 469 16.37 0.10 13.69
CA PRO A 469 15.26 -0.79 13.98
C PRO A 469 14.01 -0.02 14.40
N LEU A 470 12.87 -0.45 13.87
CA LEU A 470 11.53 0.06 14.16
C LEU A 470 10.70 -1.07 14.78
N SER A 471 9.92 -0.75 15.80
CA SER A 471 8.93 -1.67 16.37
C SER A 471 7.69 -0.88 16.77
N ALA A 472 6.52 -1.35 16.36
CA ALA A 472 5.23 -0.85 16.79
C ALA A 472 4.33 -2.03 17.15
N GLN A 473 3.81 -2.04 18.36
CA GLN A 473 2.85 -3.03 18.83
C GLN A 473 1.54 -2.34 19.19
N ASP A 474 0.43 -2.91 18.77
CA ASP A 474 -0.89 -2.41 19.10
C ASP A 474 -1.78 -3.56 19.55
N ASP A 475 -1.94 -3.70 20.87
CA ASP A 475 -2.72 -4.76 21.49
C ASP A 475 -4.23 -4.58 21.24
N ILE A 476 -4.68 -3.41 20.78
CA ILE A 476 -6.10 -3.21 20.44
C ILE A 476 -6.42 -3.86 19.10
N SER A 477 -5.62 -3.54 18.08
CA SER A 477 -5.79 -4.12 16.73
C SER A 477 -5.09 -5.47 16.57
N GLN A 478 -4.32 -5.89 17.58
CA GLN A 478 -3.50 -7.10 17.59
C GLN A 478 -2.48 -7.10 16.44
N ILE A 479 -1.96 -5.92 16.11
CA ILE A 479 -0.95 -5.71 15.06
C ILE A 479 0.43 -5.57 15.71
N THR A 480 1.39 -6.33 15.19
CA THR A 480 2.81 -6.16 15.47
C THR A 480 3.50 -5.77 14.17
N LEU A 481 4.15 -4.60 14.17
CA LEU A 481 4.98 -4.11 13.07
C LEU A 481 6.42 -4.04 13.55
N THR A 482 7.34 -4.65 12.82
CA THR A 482 8.78 -4.53 13.03
C THR A 482 9.44 -4.12 11.73
N GLY A 483 10.55 -3.42 11.78
CA GLY A 483 11.21 -2.99 10.56
C GLY A 483 12.61 -2.48 10.79
N THR A 484 13.26 -2.08 9.70
CA THR A 484 14.54 -1.37 9.74
C THR A 484 14.55 -0.24 8.71
N LEU A 485 15.18 0.86 9.07
CA LEU A 485 15.49 1.96 8.17
C LEU A 485 17.00 2.00 8.01
N SER A 486 17.50 1.80 6.79
CA SER A 486 18.93 1.71 6.50
C SER A 486 19.44 2.97 5.81
N ASN A 487 20.63 3.42 6.22
CA ASN A 487 21.34 4.57 5.68
C ASN A 487 20.49 5.86 5.69
N LEU A 488 20.03 6.26 6.87
CA LEU A 488 19.36 7.54 7.06
C LEU A 488 20.35 8.69 6.75
N PRO A 489 19.99 9.69 5.93
CA PRO A 489 20.84 10.83 5.64
C PRO A 489 21.31 11.57 6.89
N LEU A 490 22.47 12.23 6.77
CA LEU A 490 23.03 13.08 7.82
C LEU A 490 22.12 14.24 8.22
N ASP A 491 21.28 14.72 7.30
CA ASP A 491 20.29 15.76 7.52
C ASP A 491 18.99 15.29 6.88
N THR A 492 18.04 14.91 7.71
CA THR A 492 16.76 14.34 7.28
C THR A 492 15.64 15.21 7.80
N ALA A 493 14.85 15.79 6.90
CA ALA A 493 13.59 16.41 7.22
C ALA A 493 12.43 15.53 6.71
N VAL A 494 11.41 15.37 7.54
CA VAL A 494 10.18 14.67 7.21
C VAL A 494 9.01 15.55 7.62
N THR A 495 8.08 15.77 6.71
CA THR A 495 6.79 16.40 6.99
C THR A 495 5.70 15.39 6.69
N ALA A 496 4.78 15.18 7.63
CA ALA A 496 3.64 14.28 7.49
C ALA A 496 2.35 15.05 7.75
N ASP A 497 1.63 15.33 6.67
CA ASP A 497 0.26 15.82 6.68
C ASP A 497 -0.68 14.61 6.60
N VAL A 498 -0.94 13.99 7.74
CA VAL A 498 -1.74 12.76 7.81
C VAL A 498 -3.21 13.01 7.43
N ASP A 499 -3.70 14.24 7.59
CA ASP A 499 -5.08 14.61 7.26
C ASP A 499 -5.28 14.78 5.75
N ASN A 500 -4.27 15.31 5.03
CA ASN A 500 -4.29 15.42 3.57
C ASN A 500 -3.59 14.26 2.86
N GLY A 501 -3.06 13.30 3.61
CA GLY A 501 -2.38 12.15 3.05
C GLY A 501 -1.05 12.47 2.37
N VAL A 502 -0.29 13.45 2.85
CA VAL A 502 0.97 13.87 2.22
C VAL A 502 2.14 13.58 3.14
N VAL A 503 3.16 12.88 2.64
CA VAL A 503 4.44 12.70 3.33
C VAL A 503 5.55 13.24 2.45
N THR A 504 6.24 14.27 2.93
CA THR A 504 7.44 14.82 2.28
C THR A 504 8.68 14.38 3.02
N PHE A 505 9.65 13.87 2.28
CA PHE A 505 10.99 13.54 2.74
C PHE A 505 12.01 14.44 2.03
N ASP A 506 12.95 14.98 2.79
CA ASP A 506 14.09 15.74 2.28
C ASP A 506 15.37 15.33 3.04
N GLY A 507 16.20 14.53 2.38
CA GLY A 507 17.51 14.09 2.84
C GLY A 507 18.67 15.00 2.42
N HIS A 508 18.39 16.22 1.95
CA HIS A 508 19.39 17.26 1.65
C HIS A 508 20.49 16.78 0.68
N GLY A 509 20.09 16.04 -0.36
CA GLY A 509 20.98 15.48 -1.38
C GLY A 509 21.35 14.00 -1.20
N GLN A 510 20.89 13.35 -0.13
CA GLN A 510 21.04 11.90 0.09
C GLN A 510 19.67 11.23 0.21
N GLY A 511 19.50 10.07 -0.46
CA GLY A 511 18.29 9.26 -0.36
C GLY A 511 18.27 8.32 0.85
N ILE A 512 17.20 7.55 1.00
CA ILE A 512 17.16 6.39 1.90
C ILE A 512 17.40 5.13 1.07
N ASP A 513 18.35 4.31 1.49
CA ASP A 513 18.71 3.11 0.73
C ASP A 513 17.64 2.03 0.82
N LYS A 514 17.15 1.74 2.04
CA LYS A 514 16.18 0.68 2.28
C LYS A 514 15.30 0.94 3.50
N ILE A 515 13.99 0.77 3.32
CA ILE A 515 13.00 0.60 4.38
C ILE A 515 12.48 -0.83 4.30
N GLU A 516 12.55 -1.56 5.41
CA GLU A 516 11.98 -2.90 5.54
C GLU A 516 10.95 -2.91 6.66
N LEU A 517 9.78 -3.44 6.39
CA LEU A 517 8.66 -3.51 7.32
C LEU A 517 8.05 -4.92 7.27
N HIS A 518 7.71 -5.44 8.44
CA HIS A 518 7.01 -6.69 8.64
C HIS A 518 5.86 -6.43 9.59
N ALA A 519 4.63 -6.57 9.12
CA ALA A 519 3.43 -6.48 9.93
C ALA A 519 2.79 -7.86 10.07
N ARG A 520 2.34 -8.20 11.27
CA ARG A 520 1.55 -9.39 11.56
C ARG A 520 0.32 -9.00 12.33
N LYS A 521 -0.80 -9.67 12.05
CA LYS A 521 -2.04 -9.51 12.80
C LYS A 521 -2.38 -10.84 13.45
N ALA A 522 -2.35 -10.88 14.78
CA ALA A 522 -2.55 -12.13 15.52
C ALA A 522 -3.99 -12.66 15.42
N ASN A 523 -4.97 -11.75 15.39
CA ASN A 523 -6.39 -12.08 15.34
C ASN A 523 -7.04 -11.61 14.03
N GLY A 524 -7.12 -12.55 13.09
CA GLY A 524 -7.75 -12.35 11.77
C GLY A 524 -6.83 -11.71 10.73
N PRO A 525 -7.25 -11.69 9.46
CA PRO A 525 -6.45 -11.15 8.37
C PRO A 525 -6.51 -9.61 8.33
N PHE A 526 -5.53 -9.01 7.63
CA PHE A 526 -5.59 -7.63 7.15
C PHE A 526 -6.66 -7.49 6.07
N PHE A 527 -6.70 -8.44 5.13
CA PHE A 527 -7.68 -8.61 4.07
C PHE A 527 -7.58 -10.04 3.52
N ALA A 528 -8.64 -10.54 2.86
CA ALA A 528 -8.73 -11.92 2.38
C ALA A 528 -8.25 -12.93 3.46
N ARG A 529 -7.13 -13.62 3.24
CA ARG A 529 -6.48 -14.52 4.22
C ARG A 529 -5.09 -14.04 4.67
N ALA A 530 -4.67 -12.83 4.27
CA ALA A 530 -3.36 -12.29 4.64
C ALA A 530 -3.29 -11.90 6.12
N SER A 531 -2.55 -12.64 6.93
CA SER A 531 -2.25 -12.33 8.34
C SER A 531 -0.86 -11.71 8.54
N ARG A 532 -0.05 -11.67 7.47
CA ARG A 532 1.30 -11.11 7.40
C ARG A 532 1.39 -10.16 6.20
N LEU A 533 2.03 -9.02 6.39
CA LEU A 533 2.44 -8.10 5.32
C LEU A 533 3.94 -7.86 5.46
N ASP A 534 4.71 -8.09 4.40
CA ASP A 534 6.10 -7.63 4.35
C ASP A 534 6.25 -6.61 3.25
N ALA A 535 6.93 -5.51 3.53
CA ALA A 535 7.24 -4.47 2.58
C ALA A 535 8.73 -4.16 2.60
N THR A 536 9.35 -4.09 1.43
CA THR A 536 10.70 -3.56 1.26
C THR A 536 10.66 -2.47 0.21
N ILE A 537 11.12 -1.28 0.57
CA ILE A 537 11.24 -0.12 -0.30
C ILE A 537 12.72 0.21 -0.39
N GLU A 538 13.29 0.20 -1.58
CA GLU A 538 14.70 0.51 -1.82
C GLU A 538 14.85 1.72 -2.74
N GLY A 539 15.88 2.52 -2.49
CA GLY A 539 16.24 3.68 -3.31
C GLY A 539 15.19 4.78 -3.30
N ILE A 540 14.86 5.31 -2.12
CA ILE A 540 14.01 6.49 -2.00
C ILE A 540 14.85 7.72 -2.37
N PRO A 541 14.41 8.56 -3.32
CA PRO A 541 15.14 9.75 -3.74
C PRO A 541 15.41 10.74 -2.61
N ALA A 542 16.44 11.58 -2.76
CA ALA A 542 16.84 12.57 -1.75
C ALA A 542 15.76 13.62 -1.43
N GLN A 543 14.82 13.83 -2.34
CA GLN A 543 13.65 14.65 -2.13
C GLN A 543 12.46 13.88 -2.68
N GLU A 544 11.48 13.56 -1.84
CA GLU A 544 10.32 12.78 -2.23
C GLU A 544 9.07 13.35 -1.58
N THR A 545 7.97 13.39 -2.32
CA THR A 545 6.64 13.63 -1.76
C THR A 545 5.73 12.49 -2.19
N ILE A 546 5.25 11.75 -1.19
CA ILE A 546 4.30 10.67 -1.37
C ILE A 546 2.93 11.20 -0.96
N ASN A 547 2.05 11.30 -1.95
CA ASN A 547 0.64 11.54 -1.72
C ASN A 547 -0.06 10.19 -1.61
N PHE A 548 -0.88 9.99 -0.59
CA PHE A 548 -1.73 8.84 -0.40
C PHE A 548 -3.15 9.31 -0.16
N GLU A 549 -4.06 8.93 -1.04
CA GLU A 549 -5.48 9.23 -0.92
C GLU A 549 -6.24 7.94 -0.70
N GLN A 550 -7.18 7.94 0.23
CA GLN A 550 -8.10 6.84 0.44
C GLN A 550 -9.52 7.39 0.49
N SER A 551 -10.36 6.97 -0.46
CA SER A 551 -11.79 7.31 -0.51
C SER A 551 -12.58 6.08 -0.93
N ASP A 552 -13.64 5.76 -0.20
CA ASP A 552 -14.62 4.72 -0.58
C ASP A 552 -14.04 3.32 -0.89
N GLY A 553 -12.87 3.00 -0.35
CA GLY A 553 -12.18 1.72 -0.61
C GLY A 553 -11.13 1.81 -1.71
N ALA A 554 -11.15 2.87 -2.52
CA ALA A 554 -10.07 3.22 -3.43
C ALA A 554 -8.86 3.74 -2.65
N VAL A 555 -7.67 3.43 -3.16
CA VAL A 555 -6.38 3.87 -2.65
C VAL A 555 -5.55 4.37 -3.83
N THR A 556 -5.09 5.61 -3.75
CA THR A 556 -4.14 6.18 -4.70
C THR A 556 -2.86 6.54 -3.96
N VAL A 557 -1.72 6.18 -4.51
CA VAL A 557 -0.38 6.54 -4.02
C VAL A 557 0.37 7.15 -5.18
N ALA A 558 0.92 8.35 -5.00
CA ALA A 558 1.72 9.03 -6.01
C ALA A 558 3.01 9.57 -5.40
N ALA A 559 4.14 9.25 -6.02
CA ALA A 559 5.47 9.73 -5.71
C ALA A 559 5.91 10.76 -6.76
N THR A 560 6.50 11.86 -6.31
CA THR A 560 7.06 12.91 -7.18
C THR A 560 8.26 12.43 -7.99
N ASN A 561 9.08 11.54 -7.44
CA ASN A 561 10.20 10.91 -8.13
C ASN A 561 10.03 9.38 -8.13
N PRO A 562 10.60 8.68 -9.13
CA PRO A 562 10.49 7.23 -9.18
C PRO A 562 11.22 6.59 -8.00
N ILE A 563 10.50 5.77 -7.23
CA ILE A 563 11.07 4.97 -6.14
C ILE A 563 11.83 3.79 -6.76
N GLY A 564 13.06 3.53 -6.29
CA GLY A 564 13.96 2.54 -6.89
C GLY A 564 13.31 1.16 -7.07
N LYS A 565 12.93 0.51 -5.97
CA LYS A 565 12.27 -0.80 -5.99
C LYS A 565 11.34 -0.96 -4.81
N ILE A 566 10.12 -1.44 -5.06
CA ILE A 566 9.15 -1.80 -4.03
C ILE A 566 8.88 -3.30 -4.14
N THR A 567 8.89 -3.98 -3.01
CA THR A 567 8.53 -5.39 -2.87
C THR A 567 7.47 -5.48 -1.78
N LEU A 568 6.27 -5.97 -2.11
CA LEU A 568 5.19 -6.16 -1.16
C LEU A 568 4.76 -7.62 -1.17
N LEU A 569 4.63 -8.21 0.01
CA LEU A 569 4.08 -9.53 0.25
C LEU A 569 2.87 -9.40 1.18
N ALA A 570 1.74 -9.99 0.80
CA ALA A 570 0.61 -10.23 1.68
C ALA A 570 0.35 -11.73 1.75
N SER A 571 0.45 -12.34 2.92
CA SER A 571 0.35 -13.80 3.04
C SER A 571 -0.25 -14.27 4.36
N ASP A 572 -0.64 -15.53 4.40
CA ASP A 572 -1.05 -16.24 5.63
C ASP A 572 0.14 -16.74 6.48
N GLY A 573 1.35 -16.29 6.16
CA GLY A 573 2.61 -16.74 6.75
C GLY A 573 3.60 -17.27 5.71
N THR A 574 3.12 -17.65 4.53
CA THR A 574 3.93 -18.12 3.40
C THR A 574 4.90 -17.02 2.92
N ASP A 575 6.17 -17.37 2.71
CA ASP A 575 7.20 -16.43 2.25
C ASP A 575 7.05 -16.10 0.75
N ALA A 576 7.56 -14.92 0.39
CA ALA A 576 7.73 -14.52 -1.00
C ALA A 576 8.53 -15.57 -1.80
N PRO A 577 8.15 -15.88 -3.05
CA PRO A 577 8.95 -16.74 -3.90
C PRO A 577 10.25 -16.02 -4.28
N ALA A 578 11.31 -16.80 -4.47
CA ALA A 578 12.57 -16.30 -5.02
C ALA A 578 12.39 -16.08 -6.53
N VAL A 579 12.38 -14.81 -6.95
CA VAL A 579 12.13 -14.41 -8.34
C VAL A 579 13.07 -13.29 -8.78
N ASP A 580 13.44 -13.31 -10.06
CA ASP A 580 14.26 -12.30 -10.71
C ASP A 580 13.41 -11.34 -11.54
N GLY A 581 13.76 -10.05 -11.53
CA GLY A 581 13.09 -9.03 -12.34
C GLY A 581 11.68 -8.66 -11.85
N SER A 582 10.94 -7.89 -12.64
CA SER A 582 9.60 -7.45 -12.27
C SER A 582 8.59 -8.60 -12.34
N TYR A 583 7.74 -8.68 -11.34
CA TYR A 583 6.83 -9.80 -11.13
C TYR A 583 5.51 -9.31 -10.51
N ALA A 584 4.50 -10.15 -10.60
CA ALA A 584 3.30 -10.21 -9.80
C ALA A 584 2.98 -11.69 -9.62
N TRP A 585 2.56 -12.14 -8.45
CA TRP A 585 1.98 -13.48 -8.36
C TRP A 585 0.93 -13.59 -7.26
N TYR A 586 0.00 -14.53 -7.42
CA TYR A 586 -1.16 -14.74 -6.57
C TYR A 586 -1.46 -16.24 -6.42
N GLU A 587 -1.47 -16.73 -5.20
CA GLU A 587 -1.79 -18.13 -4.86
C GLU A 587 -2.88 -18.13 -3.80
N ASP A 588 -4.00 -18.80 -4.10
CA ASP A 588 -5.06 -19.08 -3.13
C ASP A 588 -5.47 -20.54 -3.26
N THR A 589 -4.82 -21.37 -2.45
CA THR A 589 -5.10 -22.80 -2.33
C THR A 589 -5.70 -23.08 -0.95
N ALA A 590 -6.29 -24.25 -0.74
CA ALA A 590 -6.88 -24.60 0.56
C ALA A 590 -5.92 -24.43 1.76
N SER A 591 -4.60 -24.59 1.54
CA SER A 591 -3.57 -24.50 2.60
C SER A 591 -2.69 -23.25 2.56
N ARG A 592 -2.73 -22.45 1.48
CA ARG A 592 -1.84 -21.29 1.31
C ARG A 592 -2.60 -20.10 0.72
N TYR A 593 -2.32 -18.92 1.25
CA TYR A 593 -2.72 -17.66 0.64
C TYR A 593 -1.53 -16.73 0.59
N ARG A 594 -1.26 -16.21 -0.59
CA ARG A 594 -0.10 -15.35 -0.79
C ARG A 594 -0.39 -14.45 -2.01
N ALA A 595 -0.09 -13.16 -1.91
CA ALA A 595 -0.14 -12.18 -3.00
C ALA A 595 1.12 -11.31 -2.92
N PHE A 596 1.83 -11.08 -4.04
CA PHE A 596 3.09 -10.32 -3.98
C PHE A 596 3.46 -9.66 -5.29
N VAL A 597 4.11 -8.50 -5.15
CA VAL A 597 4.41 -7.57 -6.25
C VAL A 597 5.80 -6.94 -6.09
N ARG A 598 6.58 -6.88 -7.19
CA ARG A 598 7.85 -6.13 -7.35
C ARG A 598 7.58 -5.20 -8.46
N ILE A 599 7.78 -3.94 -8.17
CA ILE A 599 7.81 -2.92 -9.18
C ILE A 599 9.06 -2.09 -8.93
N SER A 600 9.78 -1.79 -10.00
CA SER A 600 10.89 -0.84 -9.97
C SER A 600 10.46 0.47 -10.60
N GLY A 601 11.00 1.58 -10.11
CA GLY A 601 10.72 2.91 -10.64
C GLY A 601 9.26 3.36 -10.46
N LEU A 602 8.57 2.92 -9.41
CA LEU A 602 7.17 3.29 -9.17
C LEU A 602 7.04 4.81 -8.95
N LYS A 603 6.13 5.43 -9.68
CA LYS A 603 5.70 6.83 -9.52
C LYS A 603 4.26 6.95 -9.04
N GLY A 604 3.43 5.96 -9.31
CA GLY A 604 2.00 6.03 -9.04
C GLY A 604 1.38 4.65 -9.00
N LEU A 605 0.42 4.47 -8.10
CA LEU A 605 -0.40 3.28 -7.98
C LEU A 605 -1.79 3.73 -7.55
N SER A 606 -2.82 3.39 -8.31
CA SER A 606 -4.20 3.49 -7.86
C SER A 606 -4.86 2.11 -7.90
N PHE A 607 -5.79 1.90 -6.97
CA PHE A 607 -6.63 0.72 -6.92
C PHE A 607 -7.99 1.11 -6.38
N ASP A 608 -9.04 0.67 -7.05
CA ASP A 608 -10.43 0.69 -6.59
C ASP A 608 -10.95 -0.75 -6.62
N ALA A 609 -11.76 -1.13 -5.64
CA ALA A 609 -12.34 -2.46 -5.55
C ALA A 609 -13.75 -2.52 -6.15
N ASP A 610 -14.44 -1.39 -6.33
CA ASP A 610 -15.81 -1.35 -6.84
C ASP A 610 -16.10 -0.08 -7.70
N PRO A 611 -15.94 -0.18 -9.03
CA PRO A 611 -15.51 -1.37 -9.78
C PRO A 611 -14.04 -1.70 -9.52
N VAL A 612 -13.62 -2.92 -9.86
CA VAL A 612 -12.19 -3.28 -9.75
C VAL A 612 -11.44 -2.47 -10.81
N ALA A 613 -10.71 -1.45 -10.39
CA ALA A 613 -9.94 -0.59 -11.27
C ALA A 613 -8.57 -0.35 -10.67
N GLY A 614 -7.61 0.04 -11.50
CA GLY A 614 -6.32 0.45 -11.00
C GLY A 614 -5.48 1.09 -12.08
N ALA A 615 -4.45 1.81 -11.65
CA ALA A 615 -3.42 2.32 -12.54
C ALA A 615 -2.05 2.11 -11.92
N ILE A 616 -1.06 1.87 -12.75
CA ILE A 616 0.33 1.79 -12.36
C ILE A 616 1.13 2.78 -13.21
N ASP A 617 1.90 3.63 -12.53
CA ASP A 617 2.86 4.52 -13.15
C ASP A 617 4.28 4.08 -12.76
N THR A 618 5.13 3.78 -13.75
CA THR A 618 6.53 3.43 -13.57
C THR A 618 7.46 4.31 -14.42
N SER A 619 8.76 4.24 -14.17
CA SER A 619 9.77 4.87 -15.01
C SER A 619 11.10 4.12 -14.90
N PRO A 620 11.62 3.47 -15.96
CA PRO A 620 11.09 3.31 -17.33
C PRO A 620 10.03 2.20 -17.46
N ALA A 621 9.68 1.81 -18.70
CA ALA A 621 8.90 0.60 -19.01
C ALA A 621 9.55 -0.66 -18.41
N GLN A 622 8.75 -1.64 -18.01
CA GLN A 622 9.19 -2.81 -17.23
C GLN A 622 8.73 -4.12 -17.86
N LEU A 623 9.56 -5.17 -17.86
CA LEU A 623 9.06 -6.54 -18.11
C LEU A 623 8.24 -6.99 -16.90
N LEU A 624 6.94 -7.26 -17.03
CA LEU A 624 6.11 -7.77 -15.93
C LEU A 624 5.82 -9.25 -16.14
N LYS A 625 6.22 -10.09 -15.19
CA LYS A 625 5.82 -11.51 -15.16
C LYS A 625 4.67 -11.70 -14.19
N LEU A 626 3.63 -12.42 -14.55
CA LEU A 626 2.51 -12.76 -13.68
C LEU A 626 2.47 -14.27 -13.47
N HIS A 627 2.18 -14.70 -12.26
CA HIS A 627 1.89 -16.09 -11.98
C HIS A 627 0.67 -16.17 -11.08
N GLY A 628 -0.15 -17.21 -11.21
CA GLY A 628 -1.01 -17.53 -10.10
C GLY A 628 -1.64 -18.89 -10.13
N GLU A 629 -2.15 -19.25 -8.96
CA GLU A 629 -2.62 -20.58 -8.65
C GLU A 629 -3.89 -20.48 -7.81
N THR A 630 -5.01 -20.99 -8.32
CA THR A 630 -6.28 -20.99 -7.60
C THR A 630 -7.13 -22.18 -8.01
N GLY A 631 -7.67 -22.91 -7.03
CA GLY A 631 -8.57 -24.03 -7.31
C GLY A 631 -8.00 -25.15 -8.20
N GLY A 632 -6.67 -25.32 -8.23
CA GLY A 632 -5.99 -26.29 -9.10
C GLY A 632 -5.71 -25.78 -10.53
N ILE A 633 -6.06 -24.53 -10.82
CA ILE A 633 -5.68 -23.82 -12.05
C ILE A 633 -4.36 -23.10 -11.79
N THR A 634 -3.41 -23.22 -12.71
CA THR A 634 -2.17 -22.43 -12.71
C THR A 634 -2.16 -21.56 -13.96
N PHE A 635 -1.76 -20.29 -13.82
CA PHE A 635 -1.53 -19.38 -14.92
C PHE A 635 -0.15 -18.73 -14.80
N ASP A 636 0.56 -18.61 -15.90
CA ASP A 636 1.83 -17.90 -16.05
C ASP A 636 1.67 -16.91 -17.19
N SER A 637 2.13 -15.68 -17.04
CA SER A 637 2.03 -14.68 -18.10
C SER A 637 3.22 -13.75 -18.08
N THR A 638 3.58 -13.21 -19.23
CA THR A 638 4.55 -12.11 -19.31
C THR A 638 4.01 -10.99 -20.17
N ILE A 639 4.22 -9.76 -19.73
CA ILE A 639 3.98 -8.53 -20.48
C ILE A 639 5.36 -7.94 -20.77
N ASP A 640 5.79 -8.06 -22.01
CA ASP A 640 7.03 -7.44 -22.46
C ASP A 640 6.81 -5.93 -22.58
N LYS A 641 7.75 -5.17 -21.97
CA LYS A 641 7.71 -3.71 -21.88
C LYS A 641 6.36 -3.11 -21.46
N LEU A 642 5.88 -3.47 -20.27
CA LEU A 642 4.78 -2.75 -19.60
C LEU A 642 5.03 -1.24 -19.67
N PRO A 643 4.14 -0.46 -20.33
CA PRO A 643 4.34 0.97 -20.50
C PRO A 643 4.47 1.71 -19.16
N PRO A 644 5.09 2.91 -19.16
CA PRO A 644 5.23 3.74 -17.97
C PRO A 644 3.91 4.12 -17.29
N HIS A 645 2.78 4.04 -18.00
CA HIS A 645 1.45 4.19 -17.44
C HIS A 645 0.58 3.07 -17.97
N VAL A 646 -0.11 2.33 -17.09
CA VAL A 646 -1.16 1.39 -17.47
C VAL A 646 -2.31 1.53 -16.49
N GLY A 647 -3.46 1.99 -16.99
CA GLY A 647 -4.74 1.96 -16.29
C GLY A 647 -5.57 0.78 -16.76
N PHE A 648 -6.36 0.19 -15.87
CA PHE A 648 -7.37 -0.81 -16.19
C PHE A 648 -8.63 -0.63 -15.35
N THR A 649 -9.76 -1.07 -15.89
CA THR A 649 -11.03 -1.20 -15.18
C THR A 649 -11.67 -2.53 -15.54
N ILE A 650 -12.29 -3.18 -14.56
CA ILE A 650 -13.07 -4.40 -14.69
C ILE A 650 -14.45 -4.06 -14.15
N THR A 651 -15.39 -3.87 -15.07
CA THR A 651 -16.76 -3.49 -14.74
C THR A 651 -17.72 -4.63 -15.06
N PRO A 652 -18.75 -4.85 -14.23
CA PRO A 652 -19.85 -5.72 -14.61
C PRO A 652 -20.65 -5.07 -15.74
N GLY A 653 -20.63 -5.68 -16.91
CA GLY A 653 -21.48 -5.34 -18.04
C GLY A 653 -22.90 -5.90 -17.91
N ALA A 654 -23.80 -5.44 -18.78
CA ALA A 654 -25.18 -5.94 -18.84
C ALA A 654 -25.21 -7.47 -19.04
N GLY A 655 -26.11 -8.16 -18.31
CA GLY A 655 -26.26 -9.61 -18.41
C GLY A 655 -25.15 -10.42 -17.73
N GLY A 656 -24.44 -9.84 -16.76
CA GLY A 656 -23.35 -10.51 -16.02
C GLY A 656 -22.04 -10.62 -16.80
N ARG A 657 -21.93 -9.91 -17.93
CA ARG A 657 -20.67 -9.78 -18.68
C ARG A 657 -19.62 -9.11 -17.81
N GLN A 658 -18.35 -9.37 -18.05
CA GLN A 658 -17.25 -8.58 -17.50
C GLN A 658 -16.64 -7.77 -18.63
N VAL A 659 -16.47 -6.47 -18.42
CA VAL A 659 -15.83 -5.58 -19.37
C VAL A 659 -14.51 -5.15 -18.76
N ILE A 660 -13.43 -5.58 -19.39
CA ILE A 660 -12.06 -5.22 -19.06
C ILE A 660 -11.64 -4.13 -20.04
N ASP A 661 -11.41 -2.92 -19.55
CA ASP A 661 -10.90 -1.81 -20.35
C ASP A 661 -9.51 -1.46 -19.85
N TYR A 662 -8.50 -1.39 -20.72
CA TYR A 662 -7.18 -0.90 -20.33
C TYR A 662 -6.74 0.26 -21.23
N ASN A 663 -5.90 1.14 -20.68
CA ASN A 663 -5.35 2.28 -21.37
C ASN A 663 -3.90 2.54 -20.92
N THR A 664 -2.99 2.71 -21.86
CA THR A 664 -1.55 2.92 -21.62
C THR A 664 -1.07 4.33 -21.95
N ASN A 665 -2.00 5.28 -22.13
CA ASN A 665 -1.76 6.67 -22.51
C ASN A 665 -0.92 6.82 -23.80
N GLY A 666 -1.26 6.05 -24.83
CA GLY A 666 -0.67 6.18 -26.17
C GLY A 666 0.64 5.40 -26.40
N THR A 667 1.00 4.46 -25.51
CA THR A 667 2.16 3.59 -25.69
C THR A 667 1.72 2.14 -25.86
N GLU A 668 1.97 1.53 -27.02
CA GLU A 668 1.64 0.12 -27.27
C GLU A 668 2.33 -0.84 -26.29
N ILE A 669 1.75 -2.02 -26.12
CA ILE A 669 2.37 -3.14 -25.41
C ILE A 669 2.90 -4.11 -26.46
N ASP A 670 4.22 -4.29 -26.51
CA ASP A 670 4.88 -5.11 -27.54
C ASP A 670 4.36 -6.55 -27.58
N LYS A 671 4.32 -7.23 -26.41
CA LYS A 671 3.91 -8.62 -26.35
C LYS A 671 3.29 -8.99 -25.00
N ILE A 672 2.18 -9.70 -25.03
CA ILE A 672 1.63 -10.44 -23.89
C ILE A 672 1.71 -11.93 -24.22
N THR A 673 2.21 -12.73 -23.29
CA THR A 673 2.12 -14.20 -23.33
C THR A 673 1.36 -14.67 -22.11
N ALA A 674 0.56 -15.71 -22.24
CA ALA A 674 -0.14 -16.33 -21.13
C ALA A 674 -0.26 -17.83 -21.35
N ASP A 675 0.18 -18.62 -20.38
CA ASP A 675 0.01 -20.05 -20.29
C ASP A 675 -0.92 -20.35 -19.11
N ALA A 676 -1.84 -21.31 -19.27
CA ALA A 676 -2.64 -21.79 -18.16
C ALA A 676 -2.85 -23.30 -18.22
N THR A 677 -2.92 -23.94 -17.05
CA THR A 677 -3.17 -25.38 -16.91
C THR A 677 -4.26 -25.64 -15.88
N GLY A 678 -4.95 -26.78 -16.02
CA GLY A 678 -6.04 -27.16 -15.10
C GLY A 678 -7.36 -26.42 -15.34
N LEU A 679 -7.45 -25.63 -16.42
CA LEU A 679 -8.70 -25.00 -16.85
C LEU A 679 -9.69 -26.07 -17.35
N PRO A 680 -11.00 -25.95 -17.03
CA PRO A 680 -12.03 -26.80 -17.62
C PRO A 680 -12.31 -26.35 -19.05
N LEU A 681 -11.42 -26.67 -19.98
CA LEU A 681 -11.56 -26.33 -21.40
C LEU A 681 -12.40 -27.40 -22.15
N PRO A 682 -12.98 -27.06 -23.31
CA PRO A 682 -13.72 -28.03 -24.13
C PRO A 682 -12.89 -29.25 -24.50
N ASN A 683 -13.58 -30.38 -24.73
CA ASN A 683 -13.03 -31.63 -25.30
C ASN A 683 -11.84 -32.25 -24.56
N GLY A 684 -11.64 -31.91 -23.29
CA GLY A 684 -10.54 -32.47 -22.49
C GLY A 684 -9.21 -31.75 -22.66
N ALA A 685 -9.17 -30.60 -23.34
CA ALA A 685 -8.02 -29.72 -23.32
C ALA A 685 -7.73 -29.30 -21.86
N ASN A 686 -6.47 -29.30 -21.47
CA ASN A 686 -6.07 -28.97 -20.10
C ASN A 686 -4.94 -27.94 -20.05
N LYS A 687 -4.44 -27.50 -21.22
CA LYS A 687 -3.45 -26.45 -21.41
C LYS A 687 -4.05 -25.37 -22.31
N LEU A 688 -3.77 -24.12 -21.96
CA LEU A 688 -4.04 -22.93 -22.76
C LEU A 688 -2.72 -22.20 -22.94
N HIS A 689 -2.42 -21.76 -24.15
CA HIS A 689 -1.35 -20.85 -24.48
C HIS A 689 -1.93 -19.70 -25.29
N ALA A 690 -1.55 -18.47 -24.98
CA ALA A 690 -1.97 -17.30 -25.71
C ALA A 690 -0.80 -16.32 -25.88
N GLU A 691 -0.70 -15.73 -27.07
CA GLU A 691 0.19 -14.61 -27.36
C GLU A 691 -0.60 -13.48 -27.99
N ILE A 692 -0.29 -12.25 -27.60
CA ILE A 692 -0.82 -11.05 -28.23
C ILE A 692 0.37 -10.15 -28.52
N ASP A 693 0.64 -9.90 -29.80
CA ASP A 693 1.74 -9.05 -30.26
C ASP A 693 1.17 -7.69 -30.73
N ASP A 694 1.93 -6.62 -30.49
CA ASP A 694 1.63 -5.23 -30.82
C ASP A 694 0.20 -4.83 -30.38
N LEU A 695 -0.03 -4.89 -29.08
CA LEU A 695 -1.32 -4.58 -28.49
C LEU A 695 -1.50 -3.04 -28.40
N PRO A 696 -2.65 -2.49 -28.86
CA PRO A 696 -2.85 -1.05 -28.98
C PRO A 696 -2.86 -0.35 -27.62
N SER A 697 -2.73 0.98 -27.64
CA SER A 697 -2.69 1.75 -26.39
C SER A 697 -4.01 1.80 -25.61
N HIS A 698 -5.13 1.38 -26.22
CA HIS A 698 -6.44 1.28 -25.59
C HIS A 698 -7.19 0.09 -26.20
N MET A 699 -7.69 -0.83 -25.38
CA MET A 699 -8.62 -1.87 -25.83
C MET A 699 -9.65 -2.18 -24.75
N THR A 700 -10.86 -2.52 -25.19
CA THR A 700 -11.90 -3.10 -24.37
C THR A 700 -12.09 -4.59 -24.71
N LEU A 701 -11.95 -5.46 -23.72
CA LEU A 701 -12.26 -6.88 -23.76
C LEU A 701 -13.58 -7.14 -23.01
N THR A 702 -14.59 -7.65 -23.70
CA THR A 702 -15.85 -8.07 -23.09
C THR A 702 -15.90 -9.58 -22.97
N LEU A 703 -15.99 -10.09 -21.75
CA LEU A 703 -16.15 -11.51 -21.42
C LEU A 703 -17.61 -11.83 -21.07
N PRO A 704 -18.19 -12.92 -21.58
CA PRO A 704 -19.53 -13.36 -21.23
C PRO A 704 -19.58 -14.01 -19.83
N ALA A 705 -20.74 -13.95 -19.16
CA ALA A 705 -20.95 -14.64 -17.87
C ALA A 705 -20.86 -16.18 -18.00
N SER A 706 -21.39 -16.70 -19.10
CA SER A 706 -21.34 -18.10 -19.51
C SER A 706 -21.88 -18.21 -20.94
N GLY A 707 -21.19 -18.92 -21.84
CA GLY A 707 -21.76 -19.33 -23.13
C GLY A 707 -22.11 -18.18 -24.09
N GLY A 708 -21.31 -17.11 -24.11
CA GLY A 708 -21.59 -15.91 -24.92
C GLY A 708 -20.40 -15.47 -25.78
N THR A 709 -20.49 -14.27 -26.35
CA THR A 709 -19.45 -13.72 -27.22
C THR A 709 -18.37 -13.02 -26.41
N ILE A 710 -17.12 -13.46 -26.59
CA ILE A 710 -15.92 -12.69 -26.24
C ILE A 710 -15.74 -11.64 -27.33
N ALA A 711 -15.61 -10.37 -26.98
CA ALA A 711 -15.41 -9.28 -27.94
C ALA A 711 -14.17 -8.45 -27.58
N PHE A 712 -13.39 -8.12 -28.59
CA PHE A 712 -12.23 -7.23 -28.52
C PHE A 712 -12.54 -5.99 -29.34
N ASP A 713 -12.41 -4.82 -28.71
CA ASP A 713 -12.52 -3.51 -29.37
C ASP A 713 -11.21 -2.74 -29.17
N PRO A 714 -10.35 -2.63 -30.20
CA PRO A 714 -9.09 -1.90 -30.13
C PRO A 714 -9.23 -0.37 -30.30
N HIS A 715 -10.46 0.18 -30.21
CA HIS A 715 -10.74 1.62 -30.29
C HIS A 715 -10.22 2.33 -31.56
N GLY A 716 -10.25 1.61 -32.69
CA GLY A 716 -9.86 2.13 -34.01
C GLY A 716 -8.41 1.89 -34.41
N ASP A 717 -7.65 1.16 -33.58
CA ASP A 717 -6.33 0.62 -33.93
C ASP A 717 -6.42 -0.89 -34.28
N HIS A 718 -5.29 -1.55 -34.49
CA HIS A 718 -5.20 -2.99 -34.74
C HIS A 718 -4.30 -3.68 -33.72
N ILE A 719 -4.60 -4.95 -33.42
CA ILE A 719 -3.69 -5.84 -32.71
C ILE A 719 -2.78 -6.51 -33.74
N GLY A 720 -1.47 -6.47 -33.56
CA GLY A 720 -0.51 -7.04 -34.51
C GLY A 720 -0.74 -8.54 -34.77
N ARG A 721 -0.86 -9.34 -33.70
CA ARG A 721 -1.16 -10.78 -33.79
C ARG A 721 -1.90 -11.27 -32.55
N VAL A 722 -2.83 -12.20 -32.73
CA VAL A 722 -3.47 -12.96 -31.65
C VAL A 722 -3.27 -14.44 -31.92
N LEU A 723 -2.49 -15.09 -31.06
CA LEU A 723 -2.38 -16.54 -30.97
C LEU A 723 -3.14 -17.01 -29.73
N ALA A 724 -4.04 -17.97 -29.86
CA ALA A 724 -4.71 -18.64 -28.76
C ALA A 724 -4.82 -20.13 -29.07
N GLN A 725 -4.28 -20.97 -28.20
CA GLN A 725 -4.15 -22.41 -28.36
C GLN A 725 -4.67 -23.11 -27.11
N ALA A 726 -5.69 -23.96 -27.23
CA ALA A 726 -6.11 -24.89 -26.19
C ALA A 726 -5.77 -26.31 -26.65
N TYR A 727 -5.07 -27.10 -25.84
CA TYR A 727 -4.64 -28.43 -26.27
C TYR A 727 -4.52 -29.44 -25.11
N GLY A 728 -4.60 -30.72 -25.46
CA GLY A 728 -4.32 -31.85 -24.57
C GLY A 728 -2.83 -32.21 -24.50
N ASP A 729 -2.52 -33.50 -24.60
CA ASP A 729 -1.13 -33.99 -24.56
C ASP A 729 -0.46 -34.05 -25.93
N ASP A 730 -1.22 -33.97 -27.02
CA ASP A 730 -0.71 -33.99 -28.41
C ASP A 730 -0.08 -32.64 -28.85
N GLY A 731 -0.18 -31.60 -28.03
CA GLY A 731 0.37 -30.27 -28.31
C GLY A 731 -0.55 -29.39 -29.18
N PRO A 732 -0.16 -28.13 -29.44
CA PRO A 732 -0.94 -27.21 -30.25
C PRO A 732 -0.72 -27.41 -31.76
N ALA A 733 -1.67 -26.92 -32.56
CA ALA A 733 -1.50 -26.79 -34.01
C ALA A 733 -0.82 -25.45 -34.28
N ASN A 734 0.04 -25.38 -35.28
CA ASN A 734 0.76 -24.16 -35.66
C ASN A 734 0.44 -23.81 -37.12
N ALA A 735 0.29 -22.52 -37.40
CA ALA A 735 0.15 -22.04 -38.77
C ALA A 735 1.42 -22.33 -39.57
N ALA A 736 1.28 -22.46 -40.90
CA ALA A 736 2.44 -22.41 -41.79
C ALA A 736 3.06 -20.99 -41.76
N ASP A 737 4.35 -20.88 -42.07
CA ASP A 737 5.03 -19.58 -42.12
C ASP A 737 4.30 -18.61 -43.08
N GLY A 738 3.87 -17.45 -42.56
CA GLY A 738 3.16 -16.44 -43.33
C GLY A 738 1.66 -16.70 -43.54
N HIS A 739 1.10 -17.73 -42.90
CA HIS A 739 -0.33 -18.05 -42.90
C HIS A 739 -0.95 -17.73 -41.53
N GLN A 740 -2.27 -17.58 -41.54
CA GLN A 740 -3.13 -17.52 -40.36
C GLN A 740 -3.80 -18.90 -40.19
N LEU A 741 -4.21 -19.27 -38.98
CA LEU A 741 -4.78 -20.61 -38.71
C LEU A 741 -6.02 -20.56 -37.81
N LEU A 742 -7.06 -21.29 -38.21
CA LEU A 742 -8.22 -21.66 -37.37
C LEU A 742 -8.35 -23.18 -37.34
N HIS A 743 -7.86 -23.81 -36.29
CA HIS A 743 -7.85 -25.26 -36.16
C HIS A 743 -8.71 -25.73 -34.99
N TYR A 744 -9.46 -26.80 -35.19
CA TYR A 744 -10.21 -27.53 -34.19
C TYR A 744 -10.06 -29.03 -34.46
N ASP A 745 -9.55 -29.81 -33.52
CA ASP A 745 -9.48 -31.27 -33.59
C ASP A 745 -9.99 -31.84 -32.28
N GLU A 746 -11.22 -32.35 -32.31
CA GLU A 746 -11.89 -32.93 -31.14
C GLU A 746 -11.16 -34.17 -30.63
N SER A 747 -10.63 -35.00 -31.54
CA SER A 747 -9.95 -36.26 -31.19
C SER A 747 -8.64 -36.03 -30.43
N LYS A 748 -7.96 -34.91 -30.71
CA LYS A 748 -6.72 -34.48 -30.05
C LYS A 748 -6.94 -33.45 -28.95
N ALA A 749 -8.19 -33.09 -28.68
CA ALA A 749 -8.56 -32.02 -27.75
C ALA A 749 -7.83 -30.70 -28.07
N GLN A 750 -7.77 -30.32 -29.35
CA GLN A 750 -6.94 -29.22 -29.84
C GLN A 750 -7.79 -28.12 -30.48
N ILE A 751 -7.51 -26.87 -30.13
CA ILE A 751 -8.10 -25.67 -30.70
C ILE A 751 -6.96 -24.66 -30.88
N THR A 752 -6.74 -24.14 -32.09
CA THR A 752 -5.78 -23.07 -32.36
C THR A 752 -6.44 -21.95 -33.14
N VAL A 753 -6.20 -20.72 -32.73
CA VAL A 753 -6.51 -19.48 -33.46
C VAL A 753 -5.22 -18.69 -33.57
N ASP A 754 -4.69 -18.47 -34.77
CA ASP A 754 -3.52 -17.64 -35.04
C ASP A 754 -3.87 -16.64 -36.14
N VAL A 755 -4.11 -15.39 -35.77
CA VAL A 755 -4.62 -14.35 -36.68
C VAL A 755 -3.83 -13.05 -36.54
N HIS A 756 -3.68 -12.32 -37.64
CA HIS A 756 -2.78 -11.17 -37.76
C HIS A 756 -3.53 -9.89 -38.17
N ASN A 757 -3.05 -8.74 -37.67
CA ASN A 757 -3.61 -7.40 -37.90
C ASN A 757 -5.11 -7.35 -37.55
N VAL A 758 -5.43 -7.81 -36.34
CA VAL A 758 -6.79 -8.04 -35.88
C VAL A 758 -7.42 -6.70 -35.48
N GLY A 759 -8.49 -6.29 -36.18
CA GLY A 759 -9.37 -5.21 -35.76
C GLY A 759 -10.34 -5.64 -34.65
N ALA A 760 -11.62 -5.30 -34.77
CA ALA A 760 -12.62 -5.79 -33.84
C ALA A 760 -12.86 -7.30 -34.06
N LEU A 761 -12.60 -8.11 -33.02
CA LEU A 761 -12.80 -9.56 -33.04
C LEU A 761 -13.97 -9.93 -32.13
N SER A 762 -14.83 -10.84 -32.58
CA SER A 762 -15.85 -11.43 -31.71
C SER A 762 -15.95 -12.94 -31.92
N ALA A 763 -15.92 -13.71 -30.82
CA ALA A 763 -15.96 -15.17 -30.84
C ALA A 763 -17.00 -15.69 -29.85
N THR A 764 -17.89 -16.58 -30.28
CA THR A 764 -19.01 -17.06 -29.44
C THR A 764 -18.69 -18.41 -28.79
N GLN A 765 -18.77 -18.48 -27.45
CA GLN A 765 -18.52 -19.67 -26.64
C GLN A 765 -19.73 -20.62 -26.60
N SER A 766 -20.31 -20.96 -27.75
CA SER A 766 -21.39 -21.95 -27.82
C SER A 766 -20.84 -23.29 -28.31
N ALA A 767 -21.34 -24.41 -27.76
CA ALA A 767 -20.91 -25.75 -28.17
C ALA A 767 -21.20 -26.06 -29.65
N SER A 768 -22.10 -25.28 -30.27
CA SER A 768 -22.40 -25.23 -31.70
C SER A 768 -23.52 -24.19 -31.88
N PRO A 769 -23.43 -23.27 -32.87
CA PRO A 769 -22.32 -23.08 -33.82
C PRO A 769 -21.13 -22.28 -33.23
N LEU A 770 -19.94 -22.51 -33.77
CA LEU A 770 -18.78 -21.65 -33.58
C LEU A 770 -18.92 -20.46 -34.53
N ASN A 771 -19.10 -19.25 -33.97
CA ASN A 771 -19.12 -18.01 -34.74
C ASN A 771 -17.84 -17.24 -34.44
N LEU A 772 -17.02 -17.04 -35.46
CA LEU A 772 -15.83 -16.21 -35.43
C LEU A 772 -16.04 -15.06 -36.40
N SER A 773 -16.07 -13.82 -35.91
CA SER A 773 -16.04 -12.63 -36.77
C SER A 773 -14.76 -11.85 -36.56
N TYR A 774 -14.04 -11.55 -37.64
CA TYR A 774 -12.73 -10.91 -37.60
C TYR A 774 -12.54 -9.87 -38.72
N ASP A 775 -11.62 -8.95 -38.48
CA ASP A 775 -11.07 -7.98 -39.43
C ASP A 775 -9.54 -8.24 -39.46
N ILE A 776 -9.01 -8.87 -40.52
CA ILE A 776 -7.62 -9.40 -40.57
C ILE A 776 -6.85 -8.90 -41.79
N SER A 777 -5.53 -9.10 -41.78
CA SER A 777 -4.62 -8.84 -42.89
C SER A 777 -4.88 -9.71 -44.15
N SER A 778 -4.27 -9.33 -45.27
CA SER A 778 -4.30 -10.06 -46.55
C SER A 778 -3.59 -11.43 -46.56
N ALA A 779 -2.98 -11.88 -45.46
CA ALA A 779 -2.30 -13.18 -45.40
C ALA A 779 -3.32 -14.33 -45.51
N PRO A 780 -3.00 -15.45 -46.20
CA PRO A 780 -3.92 -16.58 -46.31
C PRO A 780 -4.37 -17.12 -44.94
N LEU A 781 -5.64 -17.51 -44.84
CA LEU A 781 -6.23 -18.11 -43.64
C LEU A 781 -6.47 -19.59 -43.86
N ASP A 782 -5.68 -20.43 -43.22
CA ASP A 782 -5.91 -21.87 -43.15
C ASP A 782 -6.97 -22.15 -42.09
N PHE A 783 -7.87 -23.08 -42.37
CA PHE A 783 -8.79 -23.61 -41.36
C PHE A 783 -8.84 -25.13 -41.42
N GLY A 784 -9.13 -25.74 -40.28
CA GLY A 784 -9.26 -27.19 -40.15
C GLY A 784 -10.16 -27.56 -39.00
N VAL A 785 -11.11 -28.47 -39.25
CA VAL A 785 -12.03 -29.02 -38.26
C VAL A 785 -11.96 -30.53 -38.37
N ALA A 786 -11.51 -31.23 -37.34
CA ALA A 786 -11.52 -32.69 -37.24
C ALA A 786 -12.39 -33.11 -36.06
N LEU A 787 -13.29 -34.06 -36.29
CA LEU A 787 -14.23 -34.60 -35.31
C LEU A 787 -13.76 -35.95 -34.78
N SER A 788 -14.28 -36.34 -33.63
CA SER A 788 -13.92 -37.60 -32.96
C SER A 788 -14.26 -38.87 -33.75
N ASP A 789 -15.13 -38.80 -34.76
CA ASP A 789 -15.48 -39.90 -35.65
C ASP A 789 -14.53 -40.07 -36.86
N GLY A 790 -13.51 -39.22 -36.99
CA GLY A 790 -12.57 -39.21 -38.11
C GLY A 790 -12.96 -38.31 -39.28
N THR A 791 -14.13 -37.66 -39.21
CA THR A 791 -14.55 -36.64 -40.17
C THR A 791 -13.66 -35.41 -40.04
N TYR A 792 -13.19 -34.85 -41.16
CA TYR A 792 -12.45 -33.61 -41.21
C TYR A 792 -12.97 -32.65 -42.29
N PHE A 793 -12.73 -31.37 -42.08
CA PHE A 793 -13.04 -30.26 -42.98
C PHE A 793 -11.91 -29.23 -42.89
N ASN A 794 -11.03 -29.23 -43.88
CA ASN A 794 -9.85 -28.36 -43.97
C ASN A 794 -9.95 -27.44 -45.18
N GLY A 795 -9.21 -26.34 -45.17
CA GLY A 795 -9.18 -25.42 -46.31
C GLY A 795 -8.26 -24.24 -46.11
N THR A 796 -8.13 -23.43 -47.15
CA THR A 796 -7.35 -22.19 -47.15
C THR A 796 -8.15 -21.09 -47.85
N VAL A 797 -8.22 -19.91 -47.25
CA VAL A 797 -8.81 -18.71 -47.84
C VAL A 797 -7.67 -17.76 -48.24
N SER A 798 -7.51 -17.50 -49.53
CA SER A 798 -6.51 -16.54 -50.04
C SER A 798 -7.05 -15.12 -50.01
N ASN A 799 -6.24 -14.17 -49.54
CA ASN A 799 -6.59 -12.74 -49.41
C ASN A 799 -7.91 -12.53 -48.63
N PRO A 800 -8.00 -13.04 -47.39
CA PRO A 800 -9.23 -12.96 -46.63
C PRO A 800 -9.61 -11.49 -46.40
N GLN A 801 -10.88 -11.17 -46.65
CA GLN A 801 -11.49 -9.90 -46.28
C GLN A 801 -12.18 -10.05 -44.91
N PRO A 802 -12.50 -8.95 -44.21
CA PRO A 802 -13.22 -9.01 -42.94
C PRO A 802 -14.51 -9.84 -43.05
N ALA A 803 -14.61 -10.93 -42.31
CA ALA A 803 -15.68 -11.90 -42.45
C ALA A 803 -16.06 -12.56 -41.14
N THR A 804 -17.30 -13.05 -41.11
CA THR A 804 -17.79 -13.99 -40.12
C THR A 804 -17.79 -15.39 -40.72
N ILE A 805 -17.03 -16.29 -40.10
CA ILE A 805 -17.07 -17.71 -40.40
C ILE A 805 -17.97 -18.36 -39.35
N PHE A 806 -19.01 -19.03 -39.83
CA PHE A 806 -19.91 -19.84 -39.05
C PHE A 806 -19.62 -21.30 -39.36
N VAL A 807 -19.13 -22.03 -38.37
CA VAL A 807 -18.96 -23.48 -38.48
C VAL A 807 -19.99 -24.13 -37.55
N ASP A 808 -20.88 -24.92 -38.13
CA ASP A 808 -21.84 -25.70 -37.37
C ASP A 808 -21.64 -27.20 -37.65
N PRO A 809 -20.98 -27.93 -36.73
CA PRO A 809 -20.78 -29.38 -36.85
C PRO A 809 -21.97 -30.20 -36.31
N SER A 810 -23.12 -29.60 -35.99
CA SER A 810 -24.25 -30.35 -35.42
C SER A 810 -25.03 -31.20 -36.44
N ASP A 811 -25.64 -32.29 -35.95
CA ASP A 811 -26.57 -33.17 -36.68
C ASP A 811 -25.95 -34.01 -37.83
N GLY A 812 -24.65 -34.33 -37.78
CA GLY A 812 -23.99 -35.14 -38.83
C GLY A 812 -23.90 -34.42 -40.18
N ALA A 813 -24.10 -33.10 -40.18
CA ALA A 813 -23.87 -32.20 -41.28
C ALA A 813 -22.82 -31.17 -40.85
N THR A 814 -21.89 -30.85 -41.74
CA THR A 814 -20.92 -29.78 -41.52
C THR A 814 -21.33 -28.62 -42.42
N ALA A 815 -22.01 -27.64 -41.84
CA ALA A 815 -22.31 -26.41 -42.56
C ALA A 815 -21.22 -25.38 -42.26
N VAL A 816 -20.56 -24.88 -43.30
CA VAL A 816 -19.64 -23.74 -43.22
C VAL A 816 -20.24 -22.57 -43.97
N LEU A 817 -20.85 -21.65 -43.22
CA LEU A 817 -21.28 -20.38 -43.79
C LEU A 817 -20.12 -19.40 -43.68
N TYR A 818 -19.56 -19.02 -44.83
CA TYR A 818 -18.67 -17.88 -44.92
C TYR A 818 -19.47 -16.64 -45.29
N GLN A 819 -19.44 -15.61 -44.45
CA GLN A 819 -20.16 -14.37 -44.69
C GLN A 819 -19.26 -13.17 -44.44
N VAL A 820 -18.85 -12.44 -45.49
CA VAL A 820 -18.19 -11.13 -45.34
C VAL A 820 -19.14 -10.20 -44.61
N GLN A 821 -18.63 -9.58 -43.54
CA GLN A 821 -19.40 -8.66 -42.73
C GLN A 821 -19.13 -7.24 -43.21
N ALA A 822 -19.90 -6.73 -44.18
CA ALA A 822 -19.73 -5.34 -44.66
C ALA A 822 -20.37 -4.27 -43.77
N SER A 823 -20.82 -4.62 -42.58
CA SER A 823 -21.45 -3.67 -41.67
C SER A 823 -20.39 -3.01 -40.78
N GLY A 824 -19.67 -2.03 -41.33
CA GLY A 824 -18.77 -1.17 -40.56
C GLY A 824 -18.44 0.11 -41.34
N PRO A 825 -18.40 1.29 -40.72
CA PRO A 825 -18.08 2.55 -41.40
C PRO A 825 -16.67 2.57 -42.05
N ASN A 826 -15.82 1.60 -41.71
CA ASN A 826 -14.45 1.47 -42.20
C ASN A 826 -14.26 0.39 -43.28
N PHE A 827 -15.29 -0.37 -43.66
CA PHE A 827 -15.17 -1.37 -44.70
C PHE A 827 -14.95 -0.70 -46.07
N ARG A 828 -13.77 -0.89 -46.68
CA ARG A 828 -13.40 -0.31 -47.99
C ARG A 828 -13.17 -1.35 -49.09
N GLY A 829 -13.24 -2.65 -48.78
CA GLY A 829 -13.12 -3.73 -49.75
C GLY A 829 -14.39 -3.89 -50.59
N ASN A 830 -14.28 -4.49 -51.78
CA ASN A 830 -15.43 -4.95 -52.56
C ASN A 830 -15.99 -6.29 -52.03
N GLY A 831 -15.39 -6.85 -50.97
CA GLY A 831 -15.77 -8.11 -50.34
C GLY A 831 -15.43 -9.35 -51.17
N GLN A 832 -14.59 -9.23 -52.21
CA GLN A 832 -14.15 -10.40 -52.97
C GLN A 832 -12.99 -11.11 -52.27
N ILE A 833 -13.06 -12.44 -52.25
CA ILE A 833 -11.99 -13.35 -51.87
C ILE A 833 -11.42 -13.93 -53.17
N ASP A 834 -10.09 -14.00 -53.25
CA ASP A 834 -9.43 -14.49 -54.47
C ASP A 834 -9.71 -15.97 -54.69
N GLN A 835 -9.53 -16.78 -53.64
CA GLN A 835 -9.69 -18.24 -53.69
C GLN A 835 -10.04 -18.85 -52.32
N ILE A 836 -10.90 -19.86 -52.29
CA ILE A 836 -11.16 -20.76 -51.16
C ILE A 836 -10.89 -22.19 -51.61
N ASP A 837 -9.90 -22.84 -51.01
CA ASP A 837 -9.66 -24.27 -51.16
C ASP A 837 -10.31 -25.02 -50.00
N LEU A 838 -10.96 -26.15 -50.30
CA LEU A 838 -11.76 -26.98 -49.38
C LEU A 838 -11.37 -28.45 -49.54
N TYR A 839 -11.20 -29.14 -48.43
CA TYR A 839 -10.88 -30.57 -48.36
C TYR A 839 -11.67 -31.23 -47.23
N THR A 840 -12.48 -32.24 -47.51
CA THR A 840 -13.25 -32.93 -46.47
C THR A 840 -13.47 -34.40 -46.82
N ASN A 841 -13.52 -35.28 -45.81
CA ASN A 841 -13.97 -36.68 -45.95
C ASN A 841 -15.38 -36.89 -45.35
N ALA A 842 -16.13 -35.82 -45.13
CA ALA A 842 -17.46 -35.89 -44.54
C ALA A 842 -18.42 -36.72 -45.41
N ALA A 843 -19.50 -37.22 -44.80
CA ALA A 843 -20.55 -37.94 -45.50
C ALA A 843 -20.13 -39.27 -46.16
N GLY A 844 -19.05 -39.89 -45.67
CA GLY A 844 -18.55 -41.16 -46.21
C GLY A 844 -17.89 -41.02 -47.57
N GLY A 845 -17.40 -39.83 -47.94
CA GLY A 845 -16.71 -39.59 -49.21
C GLY A 845 -15.77 -38.40 -49.15
N TYR A 846 -14.80 -38.33 -50.07
CA TYR A 846 -13.81 -37.26 -50.13
C TYR A 846 -14.22 -36.16 -51.10
N LEU A 847 -14.10 -34.90 -50.69
CA LEU A 847 -14.24 -33.70 -51.52
C LEU A 847 -12.95 -32.90 -51.45
N GLU A 848 -12.46 -32.49 -52.61
CA GLU A 848 -11.47 -31.44 -52.81
C GLU A 848 -12.08 -30.41 -53.76
N ALA A 849 -12.19 -29.16 -53.33
CA ALA A 849 -12.79 -28.10 -54.14
C ALA A 849 -12.01 -26.80 -53.99
N SER A 850 -11.84 -26.09 -55.09
CA SER A 850 -11.22 -24.76 -55.15
C SER A 850 -12.21 -23.80 -55.80
N LEU A 851 -12.60 -22.78 -55.06
CA LEU A 851 -13.52 -21.73 -55.47
C LEU A 851 -12.73 -20.45 -55.68
N SER A 852 -12.76 -19.88 -56.87
CA SER A 852 -12.14 -18.56 -57.14
C SER A 852 -13.18 -17.50 -57.52
N ASN A 853 -12.82 -16.23 -57.38
CA ASN A 853 -13.71 -15.07 -57.51
C ASN A 853 -14.87 -15.09 -56.52
N VAL A 854 -14.58 -15.50 -55.28
CA VAL A 854 -15.59 -15.69 -54.26
C VAL A 854 -16.18 -14.35 -53.82
N PRO A 855 -17.52 -14.17 -53.88
CA PRO A 855 -18.17 -12.92 -53.53
C PRO A 855 -18.35 -12.78 -52.01
N ALA A 856 -18.93 -11.66 -51.61
CA ALA A 856 -19.02 -11.26 -50.21
C ALA A 856 -19.79 -12.24 -49.30
N ARG A 857 -20.63 -13.13 -49.81
CA ARG A 857 -21.26 -14.17 -48.98
C ARG A 857 -21.21 -15.47 -49.74
N VAL A 858 -20.77 -16.54 -49.09
CA VAL A 858 -20.85 -17.91 -49.62
C VAL A 858 -21.30 -18.84 -48.51
N TYR A 859 -22.52 -19.35 -48.66
CA TYR A 859 -22.98 -20.48 -47.87
C TYR A 859 -22.43 -21.76 -48.50
N ALA A 860 -21.59 -22.51 -47.79
CA ALA A 860 -21.12 -23.83 -48.21
C ALA A 860 -21.64 -24.88 -47.20
N CYS A 861 -22.61 -25.69 -47.61
CA CYS A 861 -23.18 -26.71 -46.74
C CYS A 861 -22.83 -28.09 -47.27
N VAL A 862 -22.20 -28.95 -46.45
CA VAL A 862 -21.93 -30.36 -46.78
C VAL A 862 -22.68 -31.25 -45.79
N GLN A 863 -23.52 -32.17 -46.27
CA GLN A 863 -24.20 -33.13 -45.39
C GLN A 863 -24.02 -34.59 -45.82
N SER A 864 -24.10 -35.46 -44.82
CA SER A 864 -24.28 -36.91 -44.95
C SER A 864 -25.74 -37.34 -45.10
N GLU A 865 -25.97 -38.63 -45.37
CA GLU A 865 -27.29 -39.25 -45.54
C GLU A 865 -28.30 -38.92 -44.42
N THR A 866 -27.83 -38.73 -43.18
CA THR A 866 -28.70 -38.48 -42.02
C THR A 866 -28.99 -37.00 -41.77
N GLY A 867 -28.30 -36.09 -42.46
CA GLY A 867 -28.44 -34.64 -42.28
C GLY A 867 -29.72 -34.06 -42.91
N THR A 868 -30.31 -33.06 -42.26
CA THR A 868 -31.47 -32.33 -42.80
C THR A 868 -31.17 -30.90 -43.24
N ARG A 869 -29.95 -30.40 -42.98
CA ARG A 869 -29.62 -28.97 -43.10
C ARG A 869 -29.24 -28.53 -44.52
N CYS A 870 -28.48 -29.36 -45.24
CA CYS A 870 -28.05 -29.08 -46.61
C CYS A 870 -28.98 -29.73 -47.64
N LYS A 871 -30.24 -30.02 -47.28
CA LYS A 871 -31.17 -30.66 -48.21
C LYS A 871 -31.37 -29.73 -49.40
N PRO A 872 -31.04 -30.16 -50.63
CA PRO A 872 -31.33 -29.36 -51.81
C PRO A 872 -32.82 -29.04 -51.85
N THR A 873 -33.16 -27.81 -52.28
CA THR A 873 -34.58 -27.40 -52.41
C THR A 873 -35.34 -28.23 -53.43
N TRP A 874 -34.61 -29.01 -54.23
CA TRP A 874 -35.08 -30.00 -55.17
C TRP A 874 -34.56 -31.38 -54.76
N VAL A 875 -35.47 -32.33 -54.62
CA VAL A 875 -35.16 -33.75 -54.75
C VAL A 875 -35.99 -34.21 -55.94
N PRO A 876 -35.39 -34.83 -56.98
CA PRO A 876 -36.19 -35.31 -58.10
C PRO A 876 -37.23 -36.30 -57.58
N LEU A 877 -38.51 -36.00 -57.77
CA LEU A 877 -39.59 -36.95 -57.58
C LEU A 877 -39.81 -37.64 -58.93
N THR A 878 -39.32 -38.87 -59.07
CA THR A 878 -39.64 -39.69 -60.22
C THR A 878 -40.92 -40.47 -59.95
N THR A 879 -42.07 -39.85 -60.22
CA THR A 879 -43.31 -40.59 -60.44
C THR A 879 -43.23 -41.27 -61.80
N VAL A 880 -43.05 -42.60 -61.79
CA VAL A 880 -43.20 -43.43 -62.99
C VAL A 880 -44.71 -43.69 -63.19
N ALA A 881 -45.15 -43.79 -64.44
CA ALA A 881 -46.57 -43.79 -64.81
C ALA A 881 -47.44 -44.91 -64.19
N ASP A 882 -46.83 -45.94 -63.58
CA ASP A 882 -47.52 -47.14 -63.07
C ASP A 882 -47.92 -47.09 -61.58
N GLY A 883 -47.82 -45.94 -60.91
CA GLY A 883 -48.32 -45.77 -59.54
C GLY A 883 -47.36 -46.21 -58.42
N ASP A 884 -46.19 -46.76 -58.78
CA ASP A 884 -45.09 -46.96 -57.83
C ASP A 884 -44.24 -45.67 -57.74
N THR A 885 -44.37 -44.97 -56.61
CA THR A 885 -43.48 -43.84 -56.27
C THR A 885 -42.09 -44.38 -55.94
N TYR A 886 -41.14 -44.22 -56.86
CA TYR A 886 -39.74 -44.42 -56.55
C TYR A 886 -39.26 -43.20 -55.76
N SER A 887 -39.03 -43.37 -54.46
CA SER A 887 -38.27 -42.41 -53.68
C SER A 887 -36.84 -42.42 -54.20
N VAL A 888 -36.41 -41.33 -54.83
CA VAL A 888 -34.98 -41.09 -55.02
C VAL A 888 -34.35 -41.17 -53.61
N PRO A 889 -33.24 -41.92 -53.44
CA PRO A 889 -32.56 -42.00 -52.16
C PRO A 889 -32.24 -40.60 -51.68
N HIS A 890 -32.26 -40.37 -50.36
CA HIS A 890 -31.70 -39.13 -49.84
C HIS A 890 -30.27 -38.97 -50.37
N PRO A 891 -29.87 -37.76 -50.78
CA PRO A 891 -28.52 -37.54 -51.28
C PRO A 891 -27.54 -38.02 -50.21
N SER A 892 -26.62 -38.91 -50.62
CA SER A 892 -25.50 -39.34 -49.79
C SER A 892 -24.53 -38.19 -49.55
N PHE A 893 -24.50 -37.25 -50.48
CA PHE A 893 -23.76 -36.00 -50.40
C PHE A 893 -24.61 -34.86 -50.98
N ALA A 894 -24.82 -33.79 -50.24
CA ALA A 894 -25.36 -32.56 -50.81
C ALA A 894 -24.44 -31.40 -50.52
N PHE A 895 -24.25 -30.55 -51.53
CA PHE A 895 -23.44 -29.36 -51.49
C PHE A 895 -24.20 -28.17 -52.07
N GLN A 896 -24.31 -27.09 -51.30
CA GLN A 896 -24.98 -25.88 -51.74
C GLN A 896 -23.99 -24.72 -51.66
N LEU A 897 -23.91 -23.94 -52.75
CA LEU A 897 -23.23 -22.65 -52.84
C LEU A 897 -24.23 -21.59 -53.30
N LEU A 898 -24.58 -20.73 -52.36
CA LEU A 898 -25.42 -19.57 -52.62
C LEU A 898 -24.58 -18.32 -52.44
N PRO A 899 -23.84 -17.88 -53.47
CA PRO A 899 -23.17 -16.62 -53.37
C PRO A 899 -24.15 -15.46 -53.45
N THR A 900 -23.94 -14.47 -52.60
CA THR A 900 -24.61 -13.18 -52.76
C THR A 900 -23.65 -12.04 -52.50
N ASP A 901 -23.89 -10.90 -53.12
CA ASP A 901 -23.29 -9.65 -52.71
C ASP A 901 -23.82 -9.21 -51.33
N LEU A 902 -23.38 -8.03 -50.89
CA LEU A 902 -23.77 -7.44 -49.61
C LEU A 902 -25.24 -7.02 -49.54
N ASN A 903 -25.92 -6.93 -50.69
CA ASN A 903 -27.34 -6.60 -50.83
C ASN A 903 -28.22 -7.85 -51.03
N ASN A 904 -27.68 -9.04 -50.81
CA ASN A 904 -28.31 -10.33 -51.10
C ASN A 904 -28.70 -10.50 -52.59
N GLN A 905 -27.99 -9.83 -53.50
CA GLN A 905 -28.14 -10.03 -54.93
C GLN A 905 -27.10 -11.02 -55.42
N VAL A 906 -27.43 -11.76 -56.48
CA VAL A 906 -26.47 -12.62 -57.17
C VAL A 906 -25.37 -11.73 -57.78
N PRO A 907 -24.08 -11.99 -57.53
CA PRO A 907 -22.99 -11.13 -57.98
C PRO A 907 -22.84 -11.17 -59.51
N GLU A 908 -22.40 -10.05 -60.10
CA GLU A 908 -22.14 -9.97 -61.56
C GLU A 908 -20.93 -10.84 -61.98
N ASN A 909 -19.95 -10.99 -61.09
CA ASN A 909 -18.79 -11.85 -61.30
C ASN A 909 -19.13 -13.29 -60.90
N ARG A 910 -18.91 -14.21 -61.83
CA ARG A 910 -19.18 -15.64 -61.64
C ARG A 910 -18.11 -16.29 -60.77
N LEU A 911 -18.55 -17.20 -59.91
CA LEU A 911 -17.68 -18.12 -59.19
C LEU A 911 -17.10 -19.12 -60.17
N THR A 912 -15.83 -19.51 -60.01
CA THR A 912 -15.25 -20.66 -60.71
C THR A 912 -14.95 -21.76 -59.69
N LEU A 913 -15.55 -22.94 -59.87
CA LEU A 913 -15.29 -24.15 -59.09
C LEU A 913 -14.41 -25.11 -59.88
N ASN A 914 -13.32 -25.54 -59.27
CA ASN A 914 -12.52 -26.69 -59.65
C ASN A 914 -12.60 -27.73 -58.53
N GLY A 915 -12.61 -29.02 -58.80
CA GLY A 915 -12.63 -30.00 -57.71
C GLY A 915 -12.78 -31.46 -58.10
N ILE A 916 -12.65 -32.33 -57.11
CA ILE A 916 -12.86 -33.77 -57.19
C ILE A 916 -13.76 -34.20 -56.02
N LEU A 917 -14.80 -34.98 -56.30
CA LEU A 917 -15.68 -35.60 -55.31
C LEU A 917 -15.66 -37.12 -55.50
N CYS A 918 -15.37 -37.88 -54.45
CA CYS A 918 -15.36 -39.35 -54.45
C CYS A 918 -16.37 -39.89 -53.43
N PRO A 919 -17.61 -40.17 -53.84
CA PRO A 919 -18.61 -40.78 -52.97
C PRO A 919 -18.13 -42.15 -52.47
N GLY A 920 -18.34 -42.48 -51.19
CA GLY A 920 -17.99 -43.79 -50.63
C GLY A 920 -16.50 -44.03 -50.37
N GLN A 921 -15.62 -43.07 -50.70
CA GLN A 921 -14.17 -43.18 -50.53
C GLN A 921 -13.64 -42.01 -49.70
N GLU A 922 -13.26 -42.28 -48.46
CA GLU A 922 -12.75 -41.26 -47.52
C GLU A 922 -11.25 -41.00 -47.68
N ASP A 923 -10.48 -41.92 -48.28
CA ASP A 923 -9.03 -41.77 -48.44
C ASP A 923 -8.70 -40.87 -49.66
N PRO A 924 -8.09 -39.68 -49.44
CA PRO A 924 -7.72 -38.77 -50.53
C PRO A 924 -6.75 -39.40 -51.53
N ALA A 925 -5.82 -40.26 -51.09
CA ALA A 925 -4.85 -40.90 -51.97
C ALA A 925 -5.56 -41.86 -52.92
N LEU A 926 -6.54 -42.61 -52.41
CA LEU A 926 -7.36 -43.51 -53.23
C LEU A 926 -8.30 -42.73 -54.16
N CYS A 927 -8.86 -41.60 -53.71
CA CYS A 927 -9.71 -40.76 -54.55
C CYS A 927 -8.95 -40.15 -55.73
N LYS A 928 -7.73 -39.64 -55.48
CA LYS A 928 -6.89 -38.98 -56.50
C LYS A 928 -6.15 -39.96 -57.40
N ASP A 929 -5.98 -41.22 -57.01
CA ASP A 929 -5.25 -42.22 -57.80
C ASP A 929 -6.09 -42.64 -59.03
N PRO A 930 -5.73 -42.23 -60.26
CA PRO A 930 -6.44 -42.64 -61.46
C PRO A 930 -6.34 -44.14 -61.75
N SER A 931 -5.42 -44.87 -61.10
CA SER A 931 -5.24 -46.31 -61.28
C SER A 931 -6.15 -47.16 -60.39
N LYS A 932 -6.90 -46.56 -59.45
CA LYS A 932 -7.80 -47.28 -58.54
C LYS A 932 -9.24 -47.19 -59.04
N LYS A 933 -9.98 -48.30 -58.91
CA LYS A 933 -11.39 -48.41 -59.29
C LYS A 933 -12.31 -47.70 -58.30
N ASN A 934 -12.21 -46.38 -58.21
CA ASN A 934 -13.07 -45.56 -57.37
C ASN A 934 -13.95 -44.68 -58.26
N GLU A 935 -15.20 -44.54 -57.88
CA GLU A 935 -16.12 -43.58 -58.48
C GLU A 935 -15.69 -42.16 -58.10
N ARG A 936 -15.58 -41.27 -59.08
CA ARG A 936 -15.27 -39.86 -58.81
C ARG A 936 -15.91 -38.91 -59.82
N ILE A 937 -16.25 -37.72 -59.32
CA ILE A 937 -16.71 -36.59 -60.10
C ILE A 937 -15.57 -35.57 -60.15
N VAL A 938 -15.09 -35.23 -61.34
CA VAL A 938 -14.08 -34.19 -61.56
C VAL A 938 -14.74 -32.97 -62.18
N ILE A 939 -14.52 -31.80 -61.58
CA ILE A 939 -15.07 -30.52 -61.98
C ILE A 939 -13.90 -29.64 -62.43
N ASP A 940 -13.90 -29.21 -63.68
CA ASP A 940 -12.87 -28.33 -64.25
C ASP A 940 -13.52 -27.02 -64.74
N ASP A 941 -13.08 -25.89 -64.19
CA ASP A 941 -13.47 -24.52 -64.53
C ASP A 941 -14.99 -24.28 -64.59
N LEU A 942 -15.74 -24.83 -63.63
CA LEU A 942 -17.19 -24.68 -63.57
C LEU A 942 -17.56 -23.28 -63.07
N MET A 943 -17.91 -22.40 -64.00
CA MET A 943 -18.40 -21.06 -63.76
C MET A 943 -19.91 -21.02 -63.56
N PHE A 944 -20.35 -20.48 -62.43
CA PHE A 944 -21.78 -20.28 -62.12
C PHE A 944 -22.00 -19.07 -61.22
N ASN A 945 -23.26 -18.67 -61.13
CA ASN A 945 -23.74 -17.63 -60.24
C ASN A 945 -24.39 -18.22 -58.99
N THR A 946 -25.19 -19.28 -59.09
CA THR A 946 -25.69 -20.06 -57.94
C THR A 946 -25.57 -21.54 -58.27
N VAL A 947 -25.24 -22.39 -57.29
CA VAL A 947 -25.27 -23.84 -57.52
C VAL A 947 -25.74 -24.60 -56.28
N GLU A 948 -26.78 -25.39 -56.45
CA GLU A 948 -27.08 -26.51 -55.55
C GLU A 948 -26.70 -27.78 -56.26
N ALA A 949 -25.76 -28.53 -55.69
CA ALA A 949 -25.33 -29.83 -56.15
C ALA A 949 -25.76 -30.91 -55.16
N ALA A 950 -26.28 -32.03 -55.64
CA ALA A 950 -26.54 -33.18 -54.79
C ALA A 950 -26.20 -34.46 -55.53
N VAL A 951 -25.57 -35.37 -54.80
CA VAL A 951 -25.19 -36.70 -55.26
C VAL A 951 -25.83 -37.71 -54.33
N GLY A 952 -26.54 -38.69 -54.88
CA GLY A 952 -27.06 -39.81 -54.12
C GLY A 952 -26.62 -41.11 -54.76
N HIS A 953 -26.18 -42.04 -53.91
CA HIS A 953 -25.96 -43.43 -54.29
C HIS A 953 -26.86 -44.32 -53.44
N ARG A 954 -27.43 -45.37 -54.03
CA ARG A 954 -28.05 -46.45 -53.28
C ARG A 954 -27.49 -47.76 -53.78
N ASP A 955 -26.83 -48.47 -52.88
CA ASP A 955 -26.49 -49.86 -53.06
C ASP A 955 -27.75 -50.69 -52.77
N GLU A 956 -28.36 -51.28 -53.79
CA GLU A 956 -29.56 -52.11 -53.62
C GLU A 956 -29.24 -53.52 -53.08
N GLY A 957 -27.97 -53.82 -52.74
CA GLY A 957 -27.57 -55.10 -52.15
C GLY A 957 -27.68 -56.28 -53.12
N CYS A 958 -27.68 -56.01 -54.42
CA CYS A 958 -27.67 -57.02 -55.46
C CYS A 958 -26.23 -57.54 -55.66
N ASP A 959 -26.06 -58.86 -55.74
CA ASP A 959 -24.77 -59.53 -56.02
C ASP A 959 -24.17 -59.17 -57.42
N VAL A 960 -24.87 -58.35 -58.21
CA VAL A 960 -24.45 -57.82 -59.50
C VAL A 960 -24.80 -56.33 -59.51
N ALA A 961 -23.81 -55.47 -59.76
CA ALA A 961 -23.87 -54.00 -59.68
C ALA A 961 -25.24 -53.42 -60.06
N CYS A 962 -25.97 -52.93 -59.07
CA CYS A 962 -27.21 -52.16 -59.23
C CYS A 962 -27.10 -50.96 -58.29
N GLY A 963 -26.16 -50.06 -58.59
CA GLY A 963 -26.03 -48.78 -57.93
C GLY A 963 -26.79 -47.72 -58.71
N ARG A 964 -27.69 -46.97 -58.07
CA ARG A 964 -28.25 -45.75 -58.69
C ARG A 964 -27.44 -44.57 -58.21
N VAL A 965 -26.53 -44.08 -59.04
CA VAL A 965 -25.86 -42.79 -58.81
C VAL A 965 -26.64 -41.72 -59.55
N TRP A 966 -27.05 -40.69 -58.82
CA TRP A 966 -27.53 -39.47 -59.42
C TRP A 966 -26.69 -38.30 -58.94
N ALA A 967 -26.37 -37.38 -59.85
CA ALA A 967 -25.84 -36.06 -59.51
C ALA A 967 -26.78 -35.02 -60.12
N GLY A 968 -27.07 -33.93 -59.46
CA GLY A 968 -27.83 -32.85 -60.09
C GLY A 968 -27.31 -31.50 -59.69
N PHE A 969 -27.51 -30.53 -60.60
CA PHE A 969 -27.16 -29.14 -60.40
C PHE A 969 -28.40 -28.28 -60.67
N ASN A 970 -28.76 -27.42 -59.72
CA ASN A 970 -29.75 -26.36 -59.89
C ASN A 970 -29.04 -25.02 -59.84
N THR A 971 -29.23 -24.21 -60.86
CA THR A 971 -28.56 -22.91 -61.02
C THR A 971 -29.52 -21.74 -61.17
N GLU A 972 -30.80 -21.91 -60.80
CA GLU A 972 -31.79 -20.83 -60.75
C GLU A 972 -31.85 -19.91 -61.99
N ASP A 973 -31.79 -20.49 -63.19
CA ASP A 973 -31.80 -19.77 -64.48
C ASP A 973 -30.46 -19.07 -64.85
N ASP A 974 -29.38 -19.30 -64.09
CA ASP A 974 -28.05 -18.76 -64.36
C ASP A 974 -27.24 -19.61 -65.35
N PRO A 975 -26.47 -18.96 -66.25
CA PRO A 975 -25.57 -19.65 -67.16
C PRO A 975 -24.45 -20.41 -66.46
N ILE A 976 -24.30 -21.68 -66.83
CA ILE A 976 -23.16 -22.52 -66.45
C ILE A 976 -22.18 -22.60 -67.62
N ASN A 977 -20.88 -22.49 -67.35
CA ASN A 977 -19.82 -22.83 -68.29
C ASN A 977 -18.75 -23.66 -67.56
N GLY A 978 -18.07 -24.59 -68.22
CA GLY A 978 -17.07 -25.46 -67.61
C GLY A 978 -17.23 -26.92 -68.01
N ARG A 979 -16.57 -27.81 -67.28
CA ARG A 979 -16.58 -29.25 -67.51
C ARG A 979 -16.88 -30.02 -66.22
N VAL A 980 -17.75 -31.02 -66.29
CA VAL A 980 -18.02 -31.96 -65.20
C VAL A 980 -17.93 -33.38 -65.74
N ARG A 981 -17.11 -34.21 -65.11
CA ARG A 981 -16.81 -35.58 -65.53
C ARG A 981 -17.16 -36.56 -64.43
N TYR A 982 -18.02 -37.53 -64.70
CA TYR A 982 -18.18 -38.70 -63.84
C TYR A 982 -17.33 -39.85 -64.38
N ILE A 983 -16.50 -40.44 -63.52
CA ILE A 983 -15.56 -41.50 -63.86
C ILE A 983 -15.88 -42.70 -62.96
N GLU A 984 -16.18 -43.84 -63.57
CA GLU A 984 -16.48 -45.10 -62.90
C GLU A 984 -15.58 -46.21 -63.48
N GLN A 985 -14.84 -46.90 -62.60
CA GLN A 985 -14.02 -48.10 -62.87
C GLN A 985 -12.90 -48.05 -63.95
N GLY A 986 -11.65 -47.95 -63.48
CA GLY A 986 -10.51 -48.75 -63.98
C GLY A 986 -9.82 -48.35 -65.28
N GLU A 987 -10.46 -47.56 -66.14
CA GLU A 987 -9.85 -46.83 -67.26
C GLU A 987 -10.33 -45.38 -67.18
N ASP A 988 -9.55 -44.37 -67.59
CA ASP A 988 -9.89 -42.93 -67.55
C ASP A 988 -11.11 -42.55 -68.44
N ASP A 989 -11.86 -43.55 -68.90
CA ASP A 989 -13.06 -43.38 -69.70
C ASP A 989 -14.11 -42.67 -68.86
N THR A 990 -14.41 -41.45 -69.29
CA THR A 990 -15.39 -40.60 -68.64
C THR A 990 -16.77 -41.13 -68.99
N LEU A 991 -17.49 -41.68 -68.02
CA LEU A 991 -18.82 -42.24 -68.22
C LEU A 991 -19.82 -41.17 -68.64
N VAL A 992 -19.66 -39.96 -68.10
CA VAL A 992 -20.39 -38.76 -68.54
C VAL A 992 -19.45 -37.56 -68.53
N ASP A 993 -19.17 -36.99 -69.70
CA ASP A 993 -18.42 -35.75 -69.87
C ASP A 993 -19.37 -34.63 -70.29
N PHE A 994 -19.69 -33.75 -69.35
CA PHE A 994 -20.40 -32.53 -69.64
C PHE A 994 -19.38 -31.45 -69.96
N ARG A 995 -19.42 -30.89 -71.19
CA ARG A 995 -18.59 -29.75 -71.58
C ARG A 995 -19.45 -28.65 -72.17
N ALA A 996 -19.35 -27.45 -71.62
CA ALA A 996 -19.83 -26.23 -72.26
C ALA A 996 -18.66 -25.60 -73.07
N PRO A 997 -18.67 -25.68 -74.42
CA PRO A 997 -17.45 -25.44 -75.20
C PRO A 997 -17.11 -23.96 -75.47
N ASN A 998 -17.95 -22.99 -75.08
CA ASN A 998 -17.69 -21.58 -75.37
C ASN A 998 -18.20 -20.65 -74.25
N PRO A 999 -17.35 -19.79 -73.67
CA PRO A 999 -17.73 -18.84 -72.62
C PRO A 999 -18.81 -17.83 -73.02
N ASP A 1000 -19.04 -17.65 -74.33
CA ASP A 1000 -20.09 -16.77 -74.85
C ASP A 1000 -21.40 -17.51 -75.22
N SER A 1001 -21.42 -18.85 -75.19
CA SER A 1001 -22.62 -19.64 -75.48
C SER A 1001 -23.16 -20.30 -74.23
N PHE A 1002 -24.20 -19.71 -73.66
CA PHE A 1002 -24.81 -20.17 -72.43
C PHE A 1002 -25.93 -21.18 -72.71
N LEU A 1003 -25.97 -22.25 -71.93
CA LEU A 1003 -27.16 -23.07 -71.79
C LEU A 1003 -28.14 -22.33 -70.87
N ALA A 1004 -29.14 -21.68 -71.46
CA ALA A 1004 -30.39 -21.39 -70.76
C ALA A 1004 -31.18 -22.71 -70.65
N ALA A 1005 -30.64 -23.69 -69.93
CA ALA A 1005 -31.37 -24.92 -69.65
C ALA A 1005 -32.41 -24.59 -68.58
N ASN A 1006 -33.64 -25.06 -68.76
CA ASN A 1006 -34.68 -24.94 -67.75
C ASN A 1006 -34.22 -25.56 -66.42
N ARG A 1007 -33.83 -24.70 -65.49
CA ARG A 1007 -33.70 -24.84 -64.02
C ARG A 1007 -32.89 -25.99 -63.41
N LYS A 1008 -32.75 -27.16 -64.03
CA LYS A 1008 -32.19 -28.36 -63.37
C LYS A 1008 -31.47 -29.29 -64.33
N PHE A 1009 -30.25 -29.69 -63.99
CA PHE A 1009 -29.51 -30.75 -64.67
C PHE A 1009 -29.48 -32.00 -63.80
N TYR A 1010 -29.76 -33.16 -64.38
CA TYR A 1010 -29.70 -34.46 -63.71
C TYR A 1010 -28.81 -35.40 -64.50
N PHE A 1011 -27.80 -35.94 -63.82
CA PHE A 1011 -27.07 -37.13 -64.19
C PHE A 1011 -27.78 -38.29 -63.50
N LEU A 1012 -28.35 -39.21 -64.26
CA LEU A 1012 -28.93 -40.44 -63.74
C LEU A 1012 -28.19 -41.59 -64.41
N HIS A 1013 -27.33 -42.27 -63.67
CA HIS A 1013 -26.82 -43.55 -64.12
C HIS A 1013 -27.87 -44.61 -63.76
N TYR A 1014 -28.53 -45.14 -64.79
CA TYR A 1014 -29.26 -46.39 -64.69
C TYR A 1014 -28.38 -47.44 -65.35
N ASP A 1015 -27.98 -48.46 -64.59
CA ASP A 1015 -27.65 -49.73 -65.20
C ASP A 1015 -28.90 -50.21 -65.93
N ILE A 1016 -28.93 -50.03 -67.25
CA ILE A 1016 -29.93 -50.65 -68.12
C ILE A 1016 -29.59 -52.15 -68.12
N VAL A 1017 -30.10 -52.86 -67.12
CA VAL A 1017 -30.31 -54.29 -67.28
C VAL A 1017 -31.32 -54.43 -68.42
N ALA A 1018 -30.90 -55.08 -69.50
CA ALA A 1018 -31.72 -55.32 -70.68
C ALA A 1018 -33.13 -55.82 -70.31
N PHE A 1019 -34.11 -54.92 -70.32
CA PHE A 1019 -35.51 -55.27 -70.34
C PHE A 1019 -35.95 -55.36 -71.80
N ASP A 1020 -36.08 -56.60 -72.26
CA ASP A 1020 -36.77 -56.95 -73.49
C ASP A 1020 -38.28 -56.75 -73.26
N MET A 1021 -38.83 -55.56 -73.57
CA MET A 1021 -40.28 -55.36 -73.76
C MET A 1021 -40.56 -54.28 -74.82
N PHE A 1022 -40.97 -54.75 -76.00
CA PHE A 1022 -41.90 -54.05 -76.87
C PHE A 1022 -43.18 -53.71 -76.10
N ASP A 1023 -43.57 -52.44 -76.04
CA ASP A 1023 -44.89 -52.00 -76.55
C ASP A 1023 -44.93 -50.47 -76.72
N ASP A 1024 -45.74 -50.07 -77.70
CA ASP A 1024 -45.83 -48.77 -78.36
C ASP A 1024 -46.47 -47.67 -77.47
N SER A 1025 -46.17 -46.41 -77.80
CA SER A 1025 -46.82 -45.17 -77.35
C SER A 1025 -46.52 -44.59 -75.94
N SER A 1026 -45.39 -43.87 -75.81
CA SER A 1026 -45.40 -42.59 -75.10
C SER A 1026 -44.35 -41.63 -75.68
N SER A 1027 -44.83 -40.66 -76.44
CA SER A 1027 -44.04 -39.57 -77.02
C SER A 1027 -43.61 -38.57 -75.94
N GLY A 1028 -42.31 -38.55 -75.61
CA GLY A 1028 -41.65 -37.47 -74.88
C GLY A 1028 -40.53 -36.88 -75.74
N GLY A 1029 -40.88 -36.05 -76.72
CA GLY A 1029 -39.89 -35.35 -77.54
C GLY A 1029 -39.26 -34.19 -76.77
N ILE A 1030 -37.93 -34.15 -76.70
CA ILE A 1030 -37.18 -32.96 -76.29
C ILE A 1030 -37.06 -32.06 -77.51
N THR A 1031 -37.78 -30.94 -77.53
CA THR A 1031 -37.62 -29.90 -78.56
C THR A 1031 -36.60 -28.86 -78.12
N CYS A 1032 -35.44 -28.83 -78.78
CA CYS A 1032 -34.49 -27.72 -78.69
C CYS A 1032 -34.97 -26.56 -79.59
N GLY A 1033 -35.57 -25.54 -78.99
CA GLY A 1033 -35.89 -24.28 -79.67
C GLY A 1033 -34.74 -23.27 -79.58
N SER A 1034 -34.19 -22.89 -80.74
CA SER A 1034 -33.22 -21.80 -81.04
C SER A 1034 -31.86 -22.31 -81.55
N PRO A 1035 -31.28 -21.71 -82.62
CA PRO A 1035 -30.00 -22.17 -83.15
C PRO A 1035 -28.85 -21.71 -82.25
N ARG A 1036 -28.17 -22.71 -81.65
CA ARG A 1036 -26.89 -22.69 -80.90
C ARG A 1036 -27.04 -22.28 -79.43
N PRO A 1037 -26.93 -23.26 -78.52
CA PRO A 1037 -25.62 -23.75 -78.11
C PRO A 1037 -25.40 -25.23 -78.44
N ASN A 1038 -24.17 -25.58 -78.82
CA ASN A 1038 -23.76 -26.98 -78.94
C ASN A 1038 -23.57 -27.53 -77.53
N LEU A 1039 -24.58 -28.22 -77.01
CA LEU A 1039 -24.41 -29.14 -75.89
C LEU A 1039 -23.79 -30.43 -76.46
N GLU A 1040 -22.54 -30.70 -76.11
CA GLU A 1040 -21.86 -31.94 -76.45
C GLU A 1040 -21.87 -32.82 -75.20
N ILE A 1041 -22.75 -33.84 -75.19
CA ILE A 1041 -22.72 -34.91 -74.20
C ILE A 1041 -22.06 -36.09 -74.91
N GLU A 1042 -20.79 -36.33 -74.61
CA GLU A 1042 -20.08 -37.50 -75.10
C GLU A 1042 -20.32 -38.65 -74.10
N VAL A 1043 -21.05 -39.68 -74.55
CA VAL A 1043 -21.22 -40.95 -73.82
C VAL A 1043 -20.42 -42.01 -74.59
N PRO A 1044 -19.21 -42.36 -74.13
CA PRO A 1044 -18.37 -43.33 -74.82
C PRO A 1044 -19.08 -44.69 -74.92
N GLY A 1045 -19.21 -45.23 -76.14
CA GLY A 1045 -19.82 -46.54 -76.40
C GLY A 1045 -21.25 -46.52 -76.98
N PHE A 1046 -21.90 -45.36 -77.13
CA PHE A 1046 -23.21 -45.26 -77.77
C PHE A 1046 -23.07 -45.18 -79.31
N ASN A 1047 -23.64 -46.15 -80.04
CA ASN A 1047 -23.61 -46.17 -81.51
C ASN A 1047 -24.68 -45.20 -82.08
N PRO A 1048 -24.30 -44.13 -82.81
CA PRO A 1048 -25.24 -43.10 -83.27
C PRO A 1048 -26.17 -43.50 -84.43
N ASP A 1049 -26.06 -44.71 -85.00
CA ASP A 1049 -26.81 -45.13 -86.20
C ASP A 1049 -28.30 -45.52 -85.97
N LEU A 1050 -28.86 -45.36 -84.76
CA LEU A 1050 -30.24 -45.80 -84.44
C LEU A 1050 -31.34 -44.72 -84.55
N LEU A 1051 -31.02 -43.47 -84.95
CA LEU A 1051 -31.98 -42.35 -84.96
C LEU A 1051 -32.10 -41.61 -86.30
N THR A 1052 -32.29 -42.32 -87.41
CA THR A 1052 -32.70 -41.68 -88.68
C THR A 1052 -33.98 -42.30 -89.26
N GLY A 1053 -35.13 -41.70 -88.93
CA GLY A 1053 -36.43 -42.00 -89.51
C GLY A 1053 -37.18 -40.72 -89.88
N ASN A 1054 -37.05 -40.28 -91.13
CA ASN A 1054 -37.78 -39.15 -91.72
C ASN A 1054 -39.27 -39.51 -91.94
N ASN A 1055 -40.23 -38.65 -91.51
CA ASN A 1055 -41.43 -38.29 -92.29
C ASN A 1055 -42.46 -37.33 -91.61
N ILE A 1056 -42.57 -36.11 -92.19
CA ILE A 1056 -43.75 -35.23 -92.47
C ILE A 1056 -44.58 -34.55 -91.31
N PRO A 1057 -45.46 -33.56 -91.57
CA PRO A 1057 -45.25 -32.11 -91.32
C PRO A 1057 -46.34 -31.44 -90.44
N GLY A 1058 -46.20 -30.14 -90.13
CA GLY A 1058 -47.37 -29.29 -89.86
C GLY A 1058 -47.15 -28.12 -88.91
N ASP A 1059 -47.44 -26.91 -89.40
CA ASP A 1059 -47.48 -25.63 -88.69
C ASP A 1059 -48.35 -25.64 -87.42
N GLY A 1060 -47.88 -24.96 -86.36
CA GLY A 1060 -48.67 -24.69 -85.17
C GLY A 1060 -47.92 -23.81 -84.16
N VAL A 1061 -48.35 -22.56 -84.08
CA VAL A 1061 -47.82 -21.50 -83.19
C VAL A 1061 -48.33 -21.68 -81.74
N CYS A 1062 -47.48 -21.27 -80.79
CA CYS A 1062 -47.72 -20.98 -79.35
C CYS A 1062 -47.48 -22.10 -78.33
N GLY A 1063 -46.70 -21.77 -77.30
CA GLY A 1063 -46.60 -22.49 -76.03
C GLY A 1063 -45.24 -22.34 -75.41
#